data_AF-A0A0L8KU64-F1
#
_entry.id   AF-A0A0L8KU64-F1
#
_cell.length_a   1.000
_cell.length_b   1.000
_cell.length_c   1.000
_cell.angle_alpha   90.00
_cell.angle_beta   90.00
_cell.angle_gamma   90.00
#
_symmetry.space_group_name_H-M   'P 1'
#
loop_
_entity.id
_entity.type
_entity.pdbx_description
1 polymer ?
#
loop_
_entity_poly.entity_id
_entity_poly.type
_entity_poly.pdbx_seq_one_letter_code
_entity_poly.pdbx_strand_id
1 'polypeptide(L)'
;MTVHRLRTRQEQADRAWITPDGTPPVESRAADATGRDGPDLTDVPFATTWISPEARRAAQRVLGSGWVTTGRETQRFEDDFAAYVSAAHAVAVSSCTAALELALRALRLRDGAPVLIPALTFCGAAQAILHAGLRPVLVDVDPRTGMPTPATVARAAAACGRPRAMMVLHYTGAPAPVAELAEAAGLPLARVVEDAAHALGGTVGDRPVGSVSKATCFSFYATKNLPIGEGGMVTTDDPLLADRIRRGRLHGMSADAWRRALPGGTWRYTVEEAGLKANMTDLQAAIGRAQLRHLGDWQMRRHALAAQYTAALEAVPGVEPLEPAAPGLHARHLHVVRVLEGYGTGRDELVERLAELGIGTSVHFIPLHHMPYFRGAAIIPPGGLPGADALFPQLLSLPLYPHLTERSVDRVCSHLARLAATSPHHTGLRTLVAGAGEAGRALARDLAHTPQYGLEPVGFLDDDPAKRRAGFIGGLPLLGSLEDIGTAVPLHRAEAVVVAIPGLDPTRFREVARAAEAAGASVRYLPSFIAALRRDVVGDDMRELDVRALIGRAEMHVVSPEARATIAGRRVLVTGAGGSIGSELCHQVRAFGPSRLFLLDHDESNLHRLQLELQGDALHSDDIVISDIRDRPRIDQIFRTLRPEVVFHAAAHKHLPLLELHPCEGVKSNVRGTENLVRAAAAAGTARFVLISTDKAADPVSVLGATKRLAELIVHQAQRDAPPGTVFSAVRFGNVLGSRGSLLSVVAQQLGAGTPVTVTHPDATRFFMTVEEAVGLVLEAARMARGGEVFVLDMSGPVRIVDLVREFARSVHVPDVDIRYTGLRPGEKLNETLFSAQENHAHTTHPRILAATAPQERSADLAQGLPALYAAAEHNDSAEVRRVLTRLLPGFPPPAPTQPQGGLADPYPDDF
;
A
#
# COMPACT_ATOMS: atom_id res chain seq x y z
N MET A 1 41.00 -17.03 1.65
CA MET A 1 40.90 -16.31 2.93
C MET A 1 39.88 -15.20 2.73
N THR A 2 38.72 -15.14 3.38
CA THR A 2 38.25 -15.75 4.64
C THR A 2 36.73 -15.59 4.62
N VAL A 3 35.95 -16.63 4.34
CA VAL A 3 35.11 -17.36 5.30
C VAL A 3 35.20 -16.82 6.73
N HIS A 4 34.26 -15.97 7.16
CA HIS A 4 33.66 -15.99 8.51
C HIS A 4 32.73 -14.79 8.72
N ARG A 5 31.41 -15.02 8.63
CA ARG A 5 30.34 -14.52 9.52
C ARG A 5 28.97 -14.55 8.81
N LEU A 6 28.51 -15.77 8.50
CA LEU A 6 27.10 -16.11 8.27
C LEU A 6 26.79 -17.48 8.93
N ARG A 7 27.41 -17.75 10.08
CA ARG A 7 27.23 -18.93 10.91
C ARG A 7 26.70 -18.47 12.27
N THR A 8 25.41 -18.16 12.38
CA THR A 8 24.72 -18.01 13.68
C THR A 8 23.18 -17.99 13.63
N ARG A 9 22.50 -18.40 12.55
CA ARG A 9 21.02 -18.53 12.55
C ARG A 9 20.46 -19.71 11.75
N GLN A 10 21.23 -20.80 11.66
CA GLN A 10 20.79 -22.02 10.96
C GLN A 10 21.17 -23.31 11.69
N GLU A 11 21.26 -23.24 13.03
CA GLU A 11 21.48 -24.41 13.91
C GLU A 11 20.33 -24.60 14.94
N GLN A 12 19.17 -23.98 14.72
CA GLN A 12 17.98 -24.16 15.59
C GLN A 12 16.76 -24.77 14.89
N ALA A 13 16.87 -25.22 13.63
CA ALA A 13 15.74 -25.80 12.90
C ALA A 13 15.85 -27.32 12.58
N ASP A 14 16.99 -27.98 12.89
CA ASP A 14 17.24 -29.38 12.51
C ASP A 14 17.26 -30.37 13.69
N ARG A 15 16.38 -30.16 14.68
CA ARG A 15 16.16 -31.13 15.77
C ARG A 15 14.69 -31.36 16.06
N ALA A 16 14.02 -32.12 15.19
CA ALA A 16 12.78 -32.85 15.55
C ALA A 16 12.38 -33.85 14.46
N TRP A 17 13.11 -34.96 14.29
CA TRP A 17 12.64 -36.07 13.43
C TRP A 17 12.92 -37.49 13.97
N ILE A 18 13.05 -37.66 15.30
CA ILE A 18 12.90 -38.97 15.95
C ILE A 18 12.32 -38.72 17.36
N THR A 19 11.17 -39.31 17.69
CA THR A 19 10.67 -39.33 19.07
C THR A 19 11.50 -40.32 19.90
N PRO A 20 11.84 -40.03 21.17
CA PRO A 20 12.66 -40.91 22.01
C PRO A 20 12.04 -42.27 22.35
N ASP A 21 10.80 -42.53 21.93
CA ASP A 21 9.95 -43.59 22.49
C ASP A 21 9.66 -44.72 21.48
N GLY A 22 10.25 -44.69 20.28
CA GLY A 22 10.17 -45.78 19.30
C GLY A 22 8.79 -46.04 18.69
N THR A 23 7.83 -45.11 18.79
CA THR A 23 6.55 -45.20 18.07
C THR A 23 6.66 -44.67 16.64
N PRO A 24 6.08 -45.34 15.63
CA PRO A 24 6.19 -44.92 14.23
C PRO A 24 5.45 -43.59 13.99
N PRO A 25 5.91 -42.77 13.02
CA PRO A 25 5.26 -41.51 12.74
C PRO A 25 3.86 -41.75 12.17
N VAL A 26 2.91 -41.03 12.78
CA VAL A 26 1.46 -40.97 12.51
C VAL A 26 1.06 -41.49 11.13
N GLU A 27 0.36 -42.62 11.11
CA GLU A 27 -0.47 -43.03 9.98
C GLU A 27 -1.38 -41.84 9.62
N SER A 28 -1.26 -41.36 8.38
CA SER A 28 -2.25 -40.43 7.84
C SER A 28 -3.61 -41.11 7.98
N ARG A 29 -4.48 -40.56 8.84
CA ARG A 29 -5.89 -40.93 8.88
C ARG A 29 -6.40 -40.91 7.45
N ALA A 30 -6.59 -42.10 6.87
CA ALA A 30 -7.41 -42.26 5.70
C ALA A 30 -8.80 -41.81 6.13
N ALA A 31 -9.19 -40.61 5.69
CA ALA A 31 -10.57 -40.20 5.76
C ALA A 31 -11.35 -41.20 4.90
N ASP A 32 -12.16 -42.00 5.58
CA ASP A 32 -13.13 -42.88 4.97
C ASP A 32 -14.05 -42.02 4.10
N ALA A 33 -13.90 -42.14 2.78
CA ALA A 33 -14.56 -41.30 1.78
C ALA A 33 -16.00 -41.76 1.50
N THR A 34 -16.77 -41.99 2.57
CA THR A 34 -18.21 -42.32 2.49
C THR A 34 -19.08 -41.42 3.36
N GLY A 35 -18.52 -40.40 4.02
CA GLY A 35 -19.29 -39.37 4.73
C GLY A 35 -19.34 -38.06 3.93
N ARG A 36 -20.55 -37.54 3.70
CA ARG A 36 -20.79 -36.24 3.04
C ARG A 36 -20.31 -35.01 3.83
N ASP A 37 -19.71 -35.18 5.01
CA ASP A 37 -19.24 -34.10 5.86
C ASP A 37 -17.83 -34.43 6.39
N GLY A 38 -16.80 -33.99 5.66
CA GLY A 38 -15.41 -33.94 6.14
C GLY A 38 -15.16 -32.66 6.95
N PRO A 39 -14.12 -32.61 7.79
CA PRO A 39 -13.86 -31.49 8.68
C PRO A 39 -13.70 -30.19 7.88
N ASP A 40 -14.44 -29.18 8.29
CA ASP A 40 -14.46 -27.83 7.72
C ASP A 40 -13.03 -27.26 7.76
N LEU A 41 -12.31 -27.35 6.65
CA LEU A 41 -11.02 -26.68 6.52
C LEU A 41 -11.31 -25.18 6.55
N THR A 42 -10.79 -24.49 7.55
CA THR A 42 -10.88 -23.03 7.67
C THR A 42 -10.29 -22.32 6.45
N ASP A 43 -9.44 -22.98 5.66
CA ASP A 43 -8.79 -22.41 4.47
C ASP A 43 -9.20 -23.14 3.17
N VAL A 44 -9.39 -22.37 2.10
CA VAL A 44 -9.64 -22.84 0.73
C VAL A 44 -8.37 -22.59 -0.10
N PRO A 45 -7.43 -23.54 -0.21
CA PRO A 45 -6.21 -23.35 -0.99
C PRO A 45 -6.53 -23.17 -2.49
N PHE A 46 -5.68 -22.45 -3.23
CA PHE A 46 -5.87 -22.25 -4.67
C PHE A 46 -5.87 -23.57 -5.45
N ALA A 47 -4.95 -24.47 -5.10
CA ALA A 47 -4.85 -25.80 -5.68
C ALA A 47 -4.29 -26.78 -4.63
N THR A 48 -4.76 -28.03 -4.69
CA THR A 48 -4.17 -29.15 -3.94
C THR A 48 -3.86 -30.30 -4.88
N THR A 49 -2.73 -30.96 -4.65
CA THR A 49 -2.34 -32.14 -5.41
C THR A 49 -2.89 -33.38 -4.71
N TRP A 50 -3.82 -34.07 -5.37
CA TRP A 50 -4.27 -35.36 -4.90
C TRP A 50 -3.58 -36.49 -5.66
N ILE A 51 -2.85 -37.33 -4.92
CA ILE A 51 -2.25 -38.56 -5.45
C ILE A 51 -3.10 -39.74 -4.99
N SER A 52 -3.72 -40.43 -5.95
CA SER A 52 -4.63 -41.54 -5.69
C SER A 52 -3.95 -42.70 -4.96
N PRO A 53 -4.68 -43.50 -4.17
CA PRO A 53 -4.13 -44.70 -3.54
C PRO A 53 -3.46 -45.65 -4.54
N GLU A 54 -4.02 -45.78 -5.75
CA GLU A 54 -3.48 -46.57 -6.86
C GLU A 54 -2.13 -46.02 -7.33
N ALA A 55 -2.02 -44.69 -7.45
CA ALA A 55 -0.79 -44.01 -7.82
C ALA A 55 0.30 -44.17 -6.74
N ARG A 56 -0.06 -44.09 -5.46
CA ARG A 56 0.88 -44.35 -4.34
C ARG A 56 1.40 -45.78 -4.37
N ARG A 57 0.52 -46.76 -4.55
CA ARG A 57 0.91 -48.17 -4.71
C ARG A 57 1.77 -48.38 -5.97
N ALA A 58 1.45 -47.70 -7.07
CA ALA A 58 2.25 -47.76 -8.29
C ALA A 58 3.66 -47.21 -8.11
N ALA A 59 3.79 -46.06 -7.44
CA ALA A 59 5.07 -45.47 -7.07
C ALA A 59 5.91 -46.42 -6.19
N GLN A 60 5.31 -47.00 -5.14
CA GLN A 60 5.98 -47.97 -4.28
C GLN A 60 6.48 -49.20 -5.05
N ARG A 61 5.69 -49.72 -6.01
CA ARG A 61 6.14 -50.84 -6.87
C ARG A 61 7.36 -50.48 -7.70
N VAL A 62 7.40 -49.28 -8.29
CA VAL A 62 8.56 -48.83 -9.08
C VAL A 62 9.79 -48.66 -8.18
N LEU A 63 9.64 -48.05 -7.01
CA LEU A 63 10.73 -47.91 -6.04
C LEU A 63 11.29 -49.28 -5.62
N GLY A 64 10.41 -50.24 -5.32
CA GLY A 64 10.80 -51.61 -4.97
C GLY A 64 11.46 -52.39 -6.10
N SER A 65 11.26 -52.01 -7.36
CA SER A 65 11.89 -52.65 -8.52
C SER A 65 13.38 -52.28 -8.72
N GLY A 66 13.83 -51.20 -8.08
CA GLY A 66 15.16 -50.61 -8.33
C GLY A 66 15.29 -49.87 -9.66
N TRP A 67 14.23 -49.84 -10.48
CA TRP A 67 14.26 -49.34 -11.85
C TRP A 67 13.49 -48.02 -11.94
N VAL A 68 14.08 -46.98 -11.33
CA VAL A 68 13.39 -45.72 -10.98
C VAL A 68 13.51 -44.61 -12.03
N THR A 69 14.22 -44.82 -13.14
CA THR A 69 14.32 -43.86 -14.26
C THR A 69 13.54 -44.38 -15.48
N THR A 70 13.68 -43.77 -16.65
CA THR A 70 12.91 -44.11 -17.86
C THR A 70 12.99 -45.58 -18.24
N GLY A 71 11.83 -46.18 -18.52
CA GLY A 71 11.64 -47.33 -19.42
C GLY A 71 10.24 -47.89 -19.43
N ARG A 72 9.96 -49.08 -18.85
CA ARG A 72 8.71 -49.80 -19.18
C ARG A 72 7.46 -49.06 -18.74
N GLU A 73 7.43 -48.46 -17.56
CA GLU A 73 6.26 -47.68 -17.14
C GLU A 73 6.14 -46.38 -17.96
N THR A 74 7.27 -45.77 -18.32
CA THR A 74 7.30 -44.60 -19.21
C THR A 74 6.74 -44.93 -20.59
N GLN A 75 7.16 -46.04 -21.21
CA GLN A 75 6.66 -46.49 -22.51
C GLN A 75 5.15 -46.75 -22.47
N ARG A 76 4.67 -47.45 -21.42
CA ARG A 76 3.25 -47.71 -21.26
C ARG A 76 2.45 -46.43 -21.04
N PHE A 77 3.03 -45.44 -20.35
CA PHE A 77 2.37 -44.15 -20.19
C PHE A 77 2.28 -43.38 -21.49
N GLU A 78 3.31 -43.43 -22.34
CA GLU A 78 3.25 -42.89 -23.71
C GLU A 78 2.09 -43.56 -24.49
N ASP A 79 2.00 -44.89 -24.48
CA ASP A 79 0.98 -45.63 -25.21
C ASP A 79 -0.45 -45.32 -24.68
N ASP A 80 -0.63 -45.36 -23.35
CA ASP A 80 -1.90 -45.07 -22.69
C ASP A 80 -2.35 -43.60 -22.95
N PHE A 81 -1.41 -42.65 -22.96
CA PHE A 81 -1.69 -41.24 -23.18
C PHE A 81 -1.98 -40.93 -24.65
N ALA A 82 -1.22 -41.52 -25.59
CA ALA A 82 -1.47 -41.40 -27.03
C ALA A 82 -2.89 -41.85 -27.38
N ALA A 83 -3.31 -43.00 -26.82
CA ALA A 83 -4.68 -43.51 -26.96
C ALA A 83 -5.72 -42.54 -26.35
N TYR A 84 -5.44 -41.96 -25.18
CA TYR A 84 -6.37 -41.05 -24.50
C TYR A 84 -6.66 -39.77 -25.30
N VAL A 85 -5.63 -39.16 -25.91
CA VAL A 85 -5.81 -37.92 -26.70
C VAL A 85 -5.98 -38.18 -28.20
N SER A 86 -6.11 -39.43 -28.62
CA SER A 86 -6.25 -39.84 -30.02
C SER A 86 -5.13 -39.32 -30.93
N ALA A 87 -3.87 -39.45 -30.48
CA ALA A 87 -2.67 -39.14 -31.27
C ALA A 87 -1.92 -40.42 -31.64
N ALA A 88 -1.21 -40.44 -32.77
CA ALA A 88 -0.46 -41.62 -33.19
C ALA A 88 0.76 -41.89 -32.28
N HIS A 89 1.38 -40.83 -31.74
CA HIS A 89 2.55 -40.94 -30.89
C HIS A 89 2.47 -39.98 -29.68
N ALA A 90 2.99 -40.44 -28.56
CA ALA A 90 3.29 -39.62 -27.40
C ALA A 90 4.75 -39.86 -26.94
N VAL A 91 5.40 -38.82 -26.42
CA VAL A 91 6.78 -38.85 -25.94
C VAL A 91 6.87 -38.16 -24.58
N ALA A 92 7.13 -38.95 -23.54
CA ALA A 92 7.15 -38.48 -22.17
C ALA A 92 8.44 -37.71 -21.85
N VAL A 93 8.32 -36.56 -21.21
CA VAL A 93 9.45 -35.69 -20.89
C VAL A 93 9.36 -35.16 -19.45
N SER A 94 10.43 -34.55 -18.96
CA SER A 94 10.55 -34.12 -17.57
C SER A 94 9.64 -32.95 -17.22
N SER A 95 9.22 -32.12 -18.19
CA SER A 95 8.30 -30.99 -18.00
C SER A 95 7.68 -30.53 -19.32
N CYS A 96 6.59 -29.75 -19.27
CA CYS A 96 6.02 -29.13 -20.47
C CYS A 96 6.99 -28.12 -21.13
N THR A 97 7.80 -27.41 -20.34
CA THR A 97 8.83 -26.51 -20.90
C THR A 97 9.83 -27.27 -21.76
N ALA A 98 10.29 -28.44 -21.30
CA ALA A 98 11.15 -29.31 -22.10
C ALA A 98 10.41 -29.90 -23.31
N ALA A 99 9.12 -30.18 -23.19
CA ALA A 99 8.25 -30.62 -24.28
C ALA A 99 8.21 -29.58 -25.42
N LEU A 100 7.92 -28.32 -25.07
CA LEU A 100 7.89 -27.19 -25.99
C LEU A 100 9.25 -26.94 -26.66
N GLU A 101 10.33 -26.96 -25.88
CA GLU A 101 11.68 -26.75 -26.40
C GLU A 101 12.08 -27.84 -27.41
N LEU A 102 11.85 -29.11 -27.05
CA LEU A 102 12.17 -30.24 -27.92
C LEU A 102 11.29 -30.27 -29.18
N ALA A 103 10.00 -29.93 -29.06
CA ALA A 103 9.10 -29.81 -30.20
C ALA A 103 9.58 -28.74 -31.18
N LEU A 104 9.99 -27.56 -30.68
CA LEU A 104 10.52 -26.47 -31.51
C LEU A 104 11.86 -26.82 -32.16
N ARG A 105 12.81 -27.42 -31.40
CA ARG A 105 14.08 -27.91 -31.95
C ARG A 105 13.84 -28.94 -33.06
N ALA A 106 12.86 -29.82 -32.89
CA ALA A 106 12.53 -30.85 -33.87
C ALA A 106 11.94 -30.30 -35.19
N LEU A 107 11.50 -29.02 -35.23
CA LEU A 107 11.13 -28.31 -36.46
C LEU A 107 12.34 -27.90 -37.32
N ARG A 108 13.57 -28.00 -36.79
CA ARG A 108 14.84 -27.64 -37.46
C ARG A 108 14.80 -26.27 -38.12
N LEU A 109 14.35 -25.28 -37.35
CA LEU A 109 14.38 -23.89 -37.75
C LEU A 109 15.81 -23.35 -37.70
N ARG A 110 16.08 -22.30 -38.48
CA ARG A 110 17.36 -21.58 -38.39
C ARG A 110 17.44 -20.85 -37.05
N ASP A 111 18.65 -20.72 -36.52
CA ASP A 111 18.92 -19.94 -35.32
C ASP A 111 18.39 -18.49 -35.48
N GLY A 112 17.79 -17.96 -34.42
CA GLY A 112 17.12 -16.66 -34.40
C GLY A 112 15.80 -16.58 -35.16
N ALA A 113 15.27 -17.69 -35.70
CA ALA A 113 14.01 -17.64 -36.45
C ALA A 113 12.83 -17.16 -35.57
N PRO A 114 11.97 -16.26 -36.10
CA PRO A 114 10.84 -15.71 -35.35
C PRO A 114 9.74 -16.75 -35.12
N VAL A 115 9.31 -16.88 -33.87
CA VAL A 115 8.21 -17.75 -33.42
C VAL A 115 7.14 -16.90 -32.74
N LEU A 116 5.93 -16.90 -33.27
CA LEU A 116 4.81 -16.19 -32.67
C LEU A 116 4.39 -16.89 -31.37
N ILE A 117 4.12 -16.13 -30.30
CA ILE A 117 3.63 -16.64 -29.01
C ILE A 117 2.70 -15.61 -28.37
N PRO A 118 1.58 -16.00 -27.72
CA PRO A 118 0.74 -15.07 -26.98
C PRO A 118 1.55 -14.29 -25.94
N ALA A 119 1.26 -13.01 -25.79
CA ALA A 119 1.85 -12.17 -24.76
C ALA A 119 1.40 -12.60 -23.36
N LEU A 120 0.17 -13.10 -23.23
CA LEU A 120 -0.41 -13.60 -21.98
C LEU A 120 -0.20 -15.12 -21.88
N THR A 121 0.95 -15.54 -21.36
CA THR A 121 1.31 -16.96 -21.17
C THR A 121 2.35 -17.13 -20.06
N PHE A 122 2.61 -18.38 -19.65
CA PHE A 122 3.65 -18.70 -18.70
C PHE A 122 5.06 -18.44 -19.29
N CYS A 123 5.95 -17.80 -18.52
CA CYS A 123 7.29 -17.43 -18.96
C CYS A 123 8.13 -18.61 -19.46
N GLY A 124 7.92 -19.82 -18.91
CA GLY A 124 8.59 -21.03 -19.36
C GLY A 124 8.33 -21.37 -20.84
N ALA A 125 7.17 -21.00 -21.39
CA ALA A 125 6.85 -21.23 -22.80
C ALA A 125 7.70 -20.34 -23.73
N ALA A 126 7.90 -19.07 -23.36
CA ALA A 126 8.80 -18.16 -24.09
C ALA A 126 10.27 -18.52 -23.91
N GLN A 127 10.67 -19.00 -22.73
CA GLN A 127 12.01 -19.53 -22.50
C GLN A 127 12.30 -20.77 -23.35
N ALA A 128 11.33 -21.66 -23.56
CA ALA A 128 11.48 -22.80 -24.46
C ALA A 128 11.82 -22.38 -25.90
N ILE A 129 11.24 -21.27 -26.39
CA ILE A 129 11.60 -20.68 -27.69
C ILE A 129 13.07 -20.22 -27.68
N LEU A 130 13.48 -19.46 -26.66
CA LEU A 130 14.85 -18.94 -26.55
C LEU A 130 15.89 -20.05 -26.40
N HIS A 131 15.62 -21.06 -25.57
CA HIS A 131 16.52 -22.19 -25.36
C HIS A 131 16.64 -23.08 -26.60
N ALA A 132 15.62 -23.11 -27.46
CA ALA A 132 15.68 -23.73 -28.77
C ALA A 132 16.53 -22.93 -29.80
N GLY A 133 17.12 -21.79 -29.40
CA GLY A 133 17.87 -20.89 -30.29
C GLY A 133 16.96 -20.04 -31.18
N LEU A 134 15.69 -19.88 -30.83
CA LEU A 134 14.70 -19.17 -31.63
C LEU A 134 14.34 -17.83 -30.99
N ARG A 135 13.66 -16.97 -31.74
CA ARG A 135 13.30 -15.63 -31.27
C ARG A 135 11.80 -15.49 -31.05
N PRO A 136 11.32 -15.28 -29.81
CA PRO A 136 9.89 -15.09 -29.57
C PRO A 136 9.40 -13.76 -30.13
N VAL A 137 8.20 -13.78 -30.70
CA VAL A 137 7.48 -12.60 -31.21
C VAL A 137 6.14 -12.59 -30.50
N LEU A 138 5.91 -11.55 -29.69
CA LEU A 138 4.73 -11.50 -28.84
C LEU A 138 3.49 -11.12 -29.65
N VAL A 139 2.41 -11.85 -29.40
CA VAL A 139 1.11 -11.63 -30.03
C VAL A 139 0.13 -11.13 -28.98
N ASP A 140 -0.54 -10.03 -29.29
CA ASP A 140 -1.57 -9.46 -28.41
C ASP A 140 -2.81 -10.37 -28.33
N VAL A 141 -3.61 -10.19 -27.29
CA VAL A 141 -4.82 -11.00 -27.03
C VAL A 141 -6.10 -10.17 -27.10
N ASP A 142 -7.25 -10.79 -27.37
CA ASP A 142 -8.55 -10.16 -27.11
C ASP A 142 -8.79 -10.15 -25.59
N PRO A 143 -9.01 -9.00 -24.95
CA PRO A 143 -9.30 -8.93 -23.52
C PRO A 143 -10.49 -9.77 -23.06
N ARG A 144 -11.44 -10.07 -23.93
CA ARG A 144 -12.63 -10.86 -23.57
C ARG A 144 -12.32 -12.35 -23.45
N THR A 145 -11.40 -12.85 -24.27
CA THR A 145 -11.07 -14.29 -24.33
C THR A 145 -9.72 -14.63 -23.69
N GLY A 146 -8.82 -13.65 -23.56
CA GLY A 146 -7.43 -13.85 -23.16
C GLY A 146 -6.55 -14.58 -24.18
N MET A 147 -7.05 -14.77 -25.41
CA MET A 147 -6.34 -15.44 -26.50
C MET A 147 -6.12 -14.53 -27.71
N PRO A 148 -5.09 -14.77 -28.54
CA PRO A 148 -4.92 -14.04 -29.79
C PRO A 148 -6.11 -14.17 -30.75
N THR A 149 -6.26 -13.17 -31.63
CA THR A 149 -7.19 -13.19 -32.75
C THR A 149 -6.43 -13.17 -34.08
N PRO A 150 -7.07 -13.50 -35.22
CA PRO A 150 -6.46 -13.37 -36.54
C PRO A 150 -5.84 -11.97 -36.78
N ALA A 151 -6.50 -10.91 -36.29
CA ALA A 151 -6.01 -9.55 -36.43
C ALA A 151 -4.73 -9.29 -35.61
N THR A 152 -4.67 -9.72 -34.35
CA THR A 152 -3.47 -9.53 -33.51
C THR A 152 -2.30 -10.36 -34.01
N VAL A 153 -2.58 -11.57 -34.53
CA VAL A 153 -1.59 -12.43 -35.18
C VAL A 153 -1.02 -11.80 -36.43
N ALA A 154 -1.86 -11.28 -37.34
CA ALA A 154 -1.40 -10.65 -38.57
C ALA A 154 -0.49 -9.45 -38.27
N ARG A 155 -0.82 -8.65 -37.24
CA ARG A 155 0.01 -7.53 -36.77
C ARG A 155 1.38 -8.00 -36.27
N ALA A 156 1.42 -9.07 -35.47
CA ALA A 156 2.67 -9.63 -34.97
C ALA A 156 3.52 -10.28 -36.09
N ALA A 157 2.89 -10.93 -37.06
CA ALA A 157 3.56 -11.47 -38.24
C ALA A 157 4.23 -10.35 -39.06
N ALA A 158 3.55 -9.23 -39.27
CA ALA A 158 4.12 -8.06 -39.94
C ALA A 158 5.34 -7.48 -39.21
N ALA A 159 5.31 -7.45 -37.87
CA ALA A 159 6.41 -6.93 -37.05
C ALA A 159 7.73 -7.72 -37.16
N CYS A 160 7.66 -9.00 -37.55
CA CYS A 160 8.83 -9.85 -37.78
C CYS A 160 9.05 -10.17 -39.28
N GLY A 161 8.32 -9.50 -40.17
CA GLY A 161 8.30 -9.75 -41.61
C GLY A 161 7.59 -11.04 -41.99
N ARG A 162 8.17 -12.20 -41.62
CA ARG A 162 7.55 -13.52 -41.82
C ARG A 162 7.91 -14.47 -40.68
N PRO A 163 6.93 -14.91 -39.87
CA PRO A 163 7.17 -15.90 -38.83
C PRO A 163 7.56 -17.25 -39.45
N ARG A 164 8.28 -18.08 -38.68
CA ARG A 164 8.69 -19.43 -39.11
C ARG A 164 7.97 -20.55 -38.37
N ALA A 165 7.44 -20.25 -37.20
CA ALA A 165 6.54 -21.10 -36.44
C ALA A 165 5.65 -20.25 -35.54
N MET A 166 4.67 -20.91 -34.93
CA MET A 166 3.79 -20.31 -33.93
C MET A 166 3.60 -21.30 -32.79
N MET A 167 3.55 -20.77 -31.57
CA MET A 167 3.09 -21.47 -30.39
C MET A 167 1.69 -20.98 -30.02
N VAL A 168 0.73 -21.89 -29.95
CA VAL A 168 -0.68 -21.55 -29.60
C VAL A 168 -0.98 -22.06 -28.21
N LEU A 169 -1.46 -21.19 -27.32
CA LEU A 169 -1.86 -21.56 -25.97
C LEU A 169 -3.37 -21.79 -25.90
N HIS A 170 -3.77 -22.95 -25.38
CA HIS A 170 -5.15 -23.20 -24.93
C HIS A 170 -5.36 -22.60 -23.55
N TYR A 171 -5.52 -21.28 -23.51
CA TYR A 171 -5.50 -20.50 -22.28
C TYR A 171 -6.63 -20.94 -21.33
N THR A 172 -6.34 -21.01 -20.02
CA THR A 172 -7.22 -21.58 -18.95
C THR A 172 -7.75 -23.01 -19.13
N GLY A 173 -7.46 -23.64 -20.26
CA GLY A 173 -8.04 -24.90 -20.73
C GLY A 173 -9.15 -24.70 -21.77
N ALA A 174 -9.46 -23.47 -22.16
CA ALA A 174 -10.36 -23.16 -23.26
C ALA A 174 -9.74 -23.56 -24.62
N PRO A 175 -10.55 -24.03 -25.59
CA PRO A 175 -10.08 -24.27 -26.94
C PRO A 175 -9.63 -22.97 -27.61
N ALA A 176 -8.51 -23.05 -28.33
CA ALA A 176 -7.98 -21.95 -29.12
C ALA A 176 -8.34 -22.15 -30.59
N PRO A 177 -8.54 -21.08 -31.38
CA PRO A 177 -8.84 -21.18 -32.81
C PRO A 177 -7.56 -21.47 -33.64
N VAL A 178 -6.91 -22.60 -33.39
CA VAL A 178 -5.56 -22.93 -33.86
C VAL A 178 -5.38 -22.74 -35.38
N ALA A 179 -6.34 -23.23 -36.18
CA ALA A 179 -6.26 -23.16 -37.64
C ALA A 179 -6.37 -21.72 -38.17
N GLU A 180 -7.28 -20.93 -37.62
CA GLU A 180 -7.51 -19.54 -38.00
C GLU A 180 -6.31 -18.66 -37.64
N LEU A 181 -5.70 -18.90 -36.46
CA LEU A 181 -4.48 -18.20 -36.06
C LEU A 181 -3.30 -18.58 -36.95
N ALA A 182 -3.16 -19.86 -37.32
CA ALA A 182 -2.10 -20.30 -38.23
C ALA A 182 -2.25 -19.68 -39.63
N GLU A 183 -3.47 -19.65 -40.15
CA GLU A 183 -3.80 -19.00 -41.43
C GLU A 183 -3.46 -17.52 -41.42
N ALA A 184 -3.88 -16.79 -40.37
CA ALA A 184 -3.56 -15.37 -40.20
C ALA A 184 -2.05 -15.09 -40.10
N ALA A 185 -1.27 -16.05 -39.59
CA ALA A 185 0.20 -15.98 -39.55
C ALA A 185 0.86 -16.33 -40.89
N GLY A 186 0.11 -16.83 -41.88
CA GLY A 186 0.64 -17.38 -43.13
C GLY A 186 1.46 -18.67 -42.91
N LEU A 187 1.09 -19.47 -41.91
CA LEU A 187 1.76 -20.70 -41.51
C LEU A 187 0.87 -21.92 -41.72
N PRO A 188 1.40 -23.05 -42.24
CA PRO A 188 0.67 -24.31 -42.19
C PRO A 188 0.67 -24.87 -40.75
N LEU A 189 -0.32 -25.69 -40.40
CA LEU A 189 -0.38 -26.38 -39.09
C LEU A 189 0.88 -27.19 -38.77
N ALA A 190 1.62 -27.64 -39.79
CA ALA A 190 2.92 -28.32 -39.66
C ALA A 190 4.04 -27.41 -39.06
N ARG A 191 3.78 -26.11 -38.89
CA ARG A 191 4.67 -25.13 -38.23
C ARG A 191 4.09 -24.62 -36.90
N VAL A 192 3.03 -25.24 -36.40
CA VAL A 192 2.37 -24.85 -35.15
C VAL A 192 2.67 -25.87 -34.06
N VAL A 193 3.07 -25.37 -32.89
CA VAL A 193 3.21 -26.16 -31.66
C VAL A 193 2.14 -25.68 -30.69
N GLU A 194 1.28 -26.58 -30.23
CA GLU A 194 0.26 -26.27 -29.23
C GLU A 194 0.86 -26.40 -27.82
N ASP A 195 0.72 -25.34 -27.01
CA ASP A 195 0.87 -25.40 -25.56
C ASP A 195 -0.50 -25.77 -24.96
N ALA A 196 -0.64 -27.06 -24.66
CA ALA A 196 -1.81 -27.66 -24.02
C ALA A 196 -1.57 -27.93 -22.53
N ALA A 197 -0.67 -27.18 -21.88
CA ALA A 197 -0.41 -27.31 -20.44
C ALA A 197 -1.69 -27.22 -19.58
N HIS A 198 -2.72 -26.52 -20.07
CA HIS A 198 -4.01 -26.33 -19.40
C HIS A 198 -5.16 -27.11 -20.02
N ALA A 199 -4.95 -27.82 -21.13
CA ALA A 199 -6.05 -28.27 -22.00
C ALA A 199 -6.25 -29.79 -22.06
N LEU A 200 -5.55 -30.55 -21.22
CA LEU A 200 -5.78 -31.98 -21.09
C LEU A 200 -7.22 -32.25 -20.61
N GLY A 201 -7.97 -33.01 -21.41
CA GLY A 201 -9.38 -33.31 -21.18
C GLY A 201 -10.35 -32.32 -21.83
N GLY A 202 -9.87 -31.39 -22.67
CA GLY A 202 -10.68 -30.52 -23.52
C GLY A 202 -10.67 -30.94 -25.00
N THR A 203 -11.48 -30.26 -25.82
CA THR A 203 -11.60 -30.50 -27.27
C THR A 203 -11.58 -29.19 -28.05
N VAL A 204 -11.05 -29.21 -29.28
CA VAL A 204 -11.22 -28.15 -30.29
C VAL A 204 -12.22 -28.66 -31.33
N GLY A 205 -13.40 -28.03 -31.39
CA GLY A 205 -14.58 -28.67 -31.97
C GLY A 205 -14.84 -30.01 -31.29
N ASP A 206 -14.98 -31.07 -32.07
CA ASP A 206 -15.24 -32.43 -31.57
C ASP A 206 -13.96 -33.26 -31.34
N ARG A 207 -12.78 -32.70 -31.64
CA ARG A 207 -11.51 -33.43 -31.54
C ARG A 207 -10.80 -33.15 -30.22
N PRO A 208 -10.29 -34.18 -29.50
CA PRO A 208 -9.44 -33.97 -28.34
C PRO A 208 -8.25 -33.06 -28.66
N VAL A 209 -7.88 -32.20 -27.72
CA VAL A 209 -6.61 -31.47 -27.80
C VAL A 209 -5.47 -32.50 -27.73
N GLY A 210 -4.60 -32.51 -28.75
CA GLY A 210 -3.49 -33.47 -28.84
C GLY A 210 -3.09 -33.93 -30.26
N SER A 211 -3.93 -33.68 -31.26
CA SER A 211 -3.75 -34.22 -32.64
C SER A 211 -4.03 -33.21 -33.76
N VAL A 212 -4.09 -31.91 -33.45
CA VAL A 212 -4.49 -30.89 -34.45
C VAL A 212 -3.27 -30.33 -35.20
N SER A 213 -2.19 -30.02 -34.48
CA SER A 213 -1.00 -29.35 -35.04
C SER A 213 0.20 -30.28 -35.19
N LYS A 214 1.37 -29.72 -35.53
CA LYS A 214 2.61 -30.49 -35.67
C LYS A 214 2.98 -31.25 -34.40
N ALA A 215 2.81 -30.60 -33.26
CA ALA A 215 3.03 -31.17 -31.94
C ALA A 215 2.13 -30.46 -30.92
N THR A 216 1.66 -31.21 -29.92
CA THR A 216 0.93 -30.68 -28.77
C THR A 216 1.67 -31.06 -27.50
N CYS A 217 1.93 -30.07 -26.64
CA CYS A 217 2.73 -30.22 -25.44
C CYS A 217 1.87 -30.10 -24.18
N PHE A 218 1.94 -31.09 -23.29
CA PHE A 218 1.16 -31.17 -22.06
C PHE A 218 2.03 -31.04 -20.81
N SER A 219 1.41 -30.55 -19.74
CA SER A 219 2.03 -30.42 -18.42
C SER A 219 1.37 -31.34 -17.41
N PHE A 220 2.20 -31.99 -16.61
CA PHE A 220 1.78 -32.82 -15.47
C PHE A 220 2.31 -32.27 -14.14
N TYR A 221 2.61 -30.97 -14.11
CA TYR A 221 2.98 -30.27 -12.89
C TYR A 221 1.90 -30.45 -11.80
N ALA A 222 2.30 -30.33 -10.54
CA ALA A 222 1.50 -30.67 -9.35
C ALA A 222 0.10 -30.05 -9.30
N THR A 223 -0.16 -28.95 -10.02
CA THR A 223 -1.47 -28.26 -10.04
C THR A 223 -2.31 -28.56 -11.30
N LYS A 224 -1.78 -29.30 -12.29
CA LYS A 224 -2.47 -29.57 -13.56
C LYS A 224 -3.59 -30.59 -13.42
N ASN A 225 -4.40 -30.73 -14.46
CA ASN A 225 -5.55 -31.65 -14.46
C ASN A 225 -5.14 -33.10 -14.24
N LEU A 226 -3.92 -33.46 -14.65
CA LEU A 226 -3.27 -34.74 -14.35
C LEU A 226 -1.96 -34.50 -13.57
N PRO A 227 -2.01 -34.32 -12.24
CA PRO A 227 -0.86 -33.82 -11.48
C PRO A 227 0.06 -34.94 -10.97
N ILE A 228 1.28 -35.07 -11.49
CA ILE A 228 2.21 -36.16 -11.09
C ILE A 228 3.43 -35.66 -10.30
N GLY A 229 3.37 -34.43 -9.82
CA GLY A 229 4.51 -33.69 -9.25
C GLY A 229 5.19 -32.85 -10.33
N GLU A 230 6.02 -33.50 -11.16
CA GLU A 230 6.69 -32.89 -12.31
C GLU A 230 6.58 -33.81 -13.52
N GLY A 231 6.38 -33.25 -14.72
CA GLY A 231 6.32 -34.02 -15.95
C GLY A 231 5.71 -33.27 -17.12
N GLY A 232 5.92 -33.80 -18.32
CA GLY A 232 5.25 -33.36 -19.53
C GLY A 232 5.16 -34.45 -20.59
N MET A 233 4.45 -34.16 -21.67
CA MET A 233 4.29 -35.05 -22.81
C MET A 233 4.26 -34.23 -24.09
N VAL A 234 4.87 -34.75 -25.16
CA VAL A 234 4.60 -34.26 -26.52
C VAL A 234 3.78 -35.30 -27.26
N THR A 235 2.69 -34.92 -27.91
CA THR A 235 1.96 -35.77 -28.85
C THR A 235 2.08 -35.25 -30.27
N THR A 236 2.09 -36.18 -31.23
CA THR A 236 2.21 -35.86 -32.65
C THR A 236 1.80 -37.06 -33.50
N ASP A 237 1.32 -36.81 -34.71
CA ASP A 237 1.08 -37.84 -35.72
C ASP A 237 2.29 -38.06 -36.65
N ASP A 238 3.38 -37.30 -36.47
CA ASP A 238 4.61 -37.48 -37.25
C ASP A 238 5.59 -38.41 -36.53
N PRO A 239 5.82 -39.64 -37.03
CA PRO A 239 6.77 -40.58 -36.43
C PRO A 239 8.21 -40.06 -36.41
N LEU A 240 8.62 -39.27 -37.41
CA LEU A 240 9.97 -38.70 -37.46
C LEU A 240 10.15 -37.61 -36.41
N LEU A 241 9.11 -36.84 -36.13
CA LEU A 241 9.13 -35.84 -35.06
C LEU A 241 9.19 -36.53 -33.69
N ALA A 242 8.36 -37.53 -33.45
CA ALA A 242 8.35 -38.30 -32.20
C ALA A 242 9.72 -38.94 -31.92
N ASP A 243 10.33 -39.56 -32.93
CA ASP A 243 11.64 -40.17 -32.85
C ASP A 243 12.77 -39.14 -32.55
N ARG A 244 12.74 -37.96 -33.19
CA ARG A 244 13.66 -36.86 -32.86
C ARG A 244 13.51 -36.39 -31.41
N ILE A 245 12.27 -36.24 -30.92
CA ILE A 245 12.03 -35.82 -29.53
C ILE A 245 12.50 -36.90 -28.55
N ARG A 246 12.31 -38.19 -28.85
CA ARG A 246 12.80 -39.31 -28.02
C ARG A 246 14.32 -39.32 -27.90
N ARG A 247 15.06 -39.05 -28.98
CA ARG A 247 16.52 -38.86 -28.91
C ARG A 247 16.86 -37.57 -28.17
N GLY A 248 16.19 -36.48 -28.52
CA GLY A 248 16.42 -35.14 -28.01
C GLY A 248 16.24 -35.04 -26.49
N ARG A 249 15.27 -35.73 -25.88
CA ARG A 249 15.09 -35.73 -24.41
C ARG A 249 16.22 -36.42 -23.64
N LEU A 250 17.12 -37.13 -24.32
CA LEU A 250 18.21 -37.87 -23.69
C LEU A 250 19.52 -37.71 -24.47
N HIS A 251 20.06 -36.49 -24.43
CA HIS A 251 21.36 -36.09 -24.98
C HIS A 251 21.51 -36.23 -26.50
N GLY A 252 20.45 -36.57 -27.23
CA GLY A 252 20.51 -36.79 -28.69
C GLY A 252 21.04 -38.18 -29.07
N MET A 253 21.09 -39.12 -28.11
CA MET A 253 21.59 -40.47 -28.35
C MET A 253 20.66 -41.25 -29.31
N SER A 254 21.25 -41.96 -30.28
CA SER A 254 20.52 -42.74 -31.29
C SER A 254 19.87 -44.02 -30.76
N ALA A 255 20.22 -44.45 -29.54
CA ALA A 255 19.64 -45.62 -28.88
C ALA A 255 19.12 -45.28 -27.48
N ASP A 256 18.03 -45.94 -27.08
CA ASP A 256 17.46 -45.82 -25.73
C ASP A 256 18.45 -46.31 -24.67
N ALA A 257 18.99 -45.40 -23.85
CA ALA A 257 20.00 -45.72 -22.84
C ALA A 257 19.52 -46.77 -21.82
N TRP A 258 18.22 -46.88 -21.59
CA TRP A 258 17.66 -47.83 -20.64
C TRP A 258 17.57 -49.26 -21.19
N ARG A 259 17.46 -49.43 -22.52
CA ARG A 259 17.43 -50.75 -23.16
C ARG A 259 18.81 -51.43 -23.14
N ARG A 260 19.90 -50.68 -22.94
CA ARG A 260 21.27 -51.24 -22.85
C ARG A 260 21.45 -52.24 -21.70
N ALA A 261 20.66 -52.08 -20.64
CA ALA A 261 20.72 -52.92 -19.44
C ALA A 261 19.82 -54.17 -19.54
N LEU A 262 19.05 -54.32 -20.62
CA LEU A 262 18.24 -55.51 -20.88
C LEU A 262 19.06 -56.59 -21.59
N PRO A 263 18.73 -57.88 -21.42
CA PRO A 263 19.33 -58.96 -22.20
C PRO A 263 19.21 -58.69 -23.72
N GLY A 264 20.35 -58.74 -24.42
CA GLY A 264 20.42 -58.41 -25.86
C GLY A 264 20.57 -56.91 -26.18
N GLY A 265 20.62 -56.03 -25.16
CA GLY A 265 20.89 -54.61 -25.34
C GLY A 265 22.33 -54.32 -25.77
N THR A 266 22.52 -53.27 -26.56
CA THR A 266 23.85 -52.78 -26.97
C THR A 266 24.26 -51.55 -26.16
N TRP A 267 25.53 -51.45 -25.81
CA TRP A 267 26.11 -50.25 -25.20
C TRP A 267 26.50 -49.18 -26.23
N ARG A 268 26.50 -49.54 -27.53
CA ARG A 268 26.87 -48.63 -28.62
C ARG A 268 25.72 -47.68 -28.95
N TYR A 269 26.03 -46.39 -28.99
CA TYR A 269 25.14 -45.34 -29.49
C TYR A 269 25.98 -44.27 -30.19
N THR A 270 25.32 -43.44 -31.00
CA THR A 270 25.89 -42.24 -31.61
C THR A 270 25.10 -41.02 -31.13
N VAL A 271 25.68 -39.83 -31.26
CA VAL A 271 25.00 -38.55 -31.00
C VAL A 271 25.15 -37.71 -32.25
N GLU A 272 24.05 -37.49 -32.97
CA GLU A 272 24.04 -36.73 -34.22
C GLU A 272 23.67 -35.25 -34.01
N GLU A 273 22.93 -34.96 -32.94
CA GLU A 273 22.45 -33.62 -32.59
C GLU A 273 22.52 -33.43 -31.08
N ALA A 274 22.70 -32.19 -30.62
CA ALA A 274 22.70 -31.88 -29.20
C ALA A 274 21.27 -32.01 -28.61
N GLY A 275 21.10 -32.93 -27.68
CA GLY A 275 19.86 -33.07 -26.89
C GLY A 275 19.97 -32.53 -25.46
N LEU A 276 18.87 -32.67 -24.72
CA LEU A 276 18.70 -32.29 -23.32
C LEU A 276 18.75 -33.50 -22.39
N LYS A 277 18.81 -33.26 -21.07
CA LYS A 277 18.49 -34.26 -20.05
C LYS A 277 17.07 -34.00 -19.55
N ALA A 278 16.09 -34.52 -20.28
CA ALA A 278 14.67 -34.20 -20.08
C ALA A 278 13.77 -35.44 -20.13
N ASN A 279 14.29 -36.62 -19.81
CA ASN A 279 13.52 -37.86 -19.82
C ASN A 279 12.64 -37.99 -18.57
N MET A 280 11.41 -38.50 -18.74
CA MET A 280 10.51 -38.83 -17.62
C MET A 280 10.95 -40.13 -16.94
N THR A 281 10.81 -40.21 -15.62
CA THR A 281 11.11 -41.42 -14.85
C THR A 281 9.96 -42.42 -14.85
N ASP A 282 10.24 -43.72 -14.69
CA ASP A 282 9.18 -44.73 -14.48
C ASP A 282 8.37 -44.46 -13.21
N LEU A 283 8.94 -43.77 -12.22
CA LEU A 283 8.22 -43.34 -11.02
C LEU A 283 7.11 -42.33 -11.38
N GLN A 284 7.46 -41.26 -12.10
CA GLN A 284 6.49 -40.27 -12.59
C GLN A 284 5.47 -40.92 -13.53
N ALA A 285 5.93 -41.76 -14.45
CA ALA A 285 5.05 -42.43 -15.40
C ALA A 285 4.05 -43.37 -14.72
N ALA A 286 4.46 -44.15 -13.72
CA ALA A 286 3.57 -45.04 -12.98
C ALA A 286 2.47 -44.27 -12.22
N ILE A 287 2.81 -43.10 -11.65
CA ILE A 287 1.84 -42.17 -11.05
C ILE A 287 0.89 -41.65 -12.14
N GLY A 288 1.42 -41.17 -13.26
CA GLY A 288 0.65 -40.65 -14.39
C GLY A 288 -0.36 -41.64 -14.95
N ARG A 289 0.06 -42.89 -15.17
CA ARG A 289 -0.84 -43.98 -15.64
C ARG A 289 -1.96 -44.28 -14.66
N ALA A 290 -1.65 -44.33 -13.37
CA ALA A 290 -2.66 -44.58 -12.36
C ALA A 290 -3.68 -43.43 -12.29
N GLN A 291 -3.21 -42.19 -12.35
CA GLN A 291 -4.09 -41.01 -12.32
C GLN A 291 -4.87 -40.80 -13.61
N LEU A 292 -4.34 -41.18 -14.78
CA LEU A 292 -4.99 -41.00 -16.08
C LEU A 292 -6.36 -41.70 -16.10
N ARG A 293 -6.51 -42.79 -15.34
CA ARG A 293 -7.77 -43.53 -15.18
C ARG A 293 -8.85 -42.75 -14.45
N HIS A 294 -8.47 -41.81 -13.59
CA HIS A 294 -9.38 -40.96 -12.82
C HIS A 294 -9.66 -39.61 -13.48
N LEU A 295 -8.89 -39.27 -14.51
CA LEU A 295 -8.98 -37.97 -15.16
C LEU A 295 -10.40 -37.66 -15.67
N GLY A 296 -11.11 -38.65 -16.22
CA GLY A 296 -12.50 -38.46 -16.67
C GLY A 296 -13.43 -37.98 -15.55
N ASP A 297 -13.39 -38.64 -14.38
CA ASP A 297 -14.19 -38.28 -13.21
C ASP A 297 -13.81 -36.91 -12.67
N TRP A 298 -12.50 -36.61 -12.62
CA TRP A 298 -12.01 -35.32 -12.19
C TRP A 298 -12.43 -34.18 -13.14
N GLN A 299 -12.47 -34.43 -14.45
CA GLN A 299 -12.97 -33.47 -15.43
C GLN A 299 -14.46 -33.20 -15.20
N MET A 300 -15.29 -34.24 -15.07
CA MET A 300 -16.72 -34.07 -14.75
C MET A 300 -16.92 -33.25 -13.48
N ARG A 301 -16.11 -33.51 -12.44
CA ARG A 301 -16.15 -32.76 -11.18
C ARG A 301 -15.76 -31.29 -11.36
N ARG A 302 -14.69 -31.00 -12.09
CA ARG A 302 -14.27 -29.62 -12.42
C ARG A 302 -15.35 -28.87 -13.20
N HIS A 303 -16.03 -29.54 -14.13
CA HIS A 303 -17.15 -28.96 -14.88
C HIS A 303 -18.33 -28.61 -13.96
N ALA A 304 -18.70 -29.51 -13.03
CA ALA A 304 -19.78 -29.24 -12.08
C ALA A 304 -19.47 -28.04 -11.17
N LEU A 305 -18.26 -27.98 -10.60
CA LEU A 305 -17.81 -26.86 -9.77
C LEU A 305 -17.75 -25.54 -10.55
N ALA A 306 -17.25 -25.58 -11.79
CA ALA A 306 -17.21 -24.40 -12.65
C ALA A 306 -18.62 -23.89 -13.00
N ALA A 307 -19.58 -24.78 -13.23
CA ALA A 307 -20.98 -24.41 -13.46
C ALA A 307 -21.61 -23.74 -12.23
N GLN A 308 -21.29 -24.25 -11.03
CA GLN A 308 -21.72 -23.64 -9.77
C GLN A 308 -21.12 -22.23 -9.59
N TYR A 309 -19.82 -22.06 -9.86
CA TYR A 309 -19.21 -20.72 -9.89
C TYR A 309 -19.92 -19.79 -10.87
N THR A 310 -20.13 -20.23 -12.12
CA THR A 310 -20.80 -19.41 -13.14
C THR A 310 -22.19 -18.97 -12.68
N ALA A 311 -23.00 -19.88 -12.15
CA ALA A 311 -24.35 -19.55 -11.66
C ALA A 311 -24.32 -18.59 -10.46
N ALA A 312 -23.39 -18.78 -9.53
CA ALA A 312 -23.30 -17.95 -8.32
C ALA A 312 -22.71 -16.56 -8.59
N LEU A 313 -21.81 -16.44 -9.55
CA LEU A 313 -21.13 -15.18 -9.88
C LEU A 313 -21.87 -14.33 -10.91
N GLU A 314 -22.85 -14.87 -11.63
CA GLU A 314 -23.66 -14.14 -12.61
C GLU A 314 -24.35 -12.90 -12.00
N ALA A 315 -24.73 -12.97 -10.72
CA ALA A 315 -25.38 -11.88 -10.01
C ALA A 315 -24.40 -10.90 -9.33
N VAL A 316 -23.08 -11.14 -9.39
CA VAL A 316 -22.07 -10.30 -8.72
C VAL A 316 -21.63 -9.19 -9.67
N PRO A 317 -21.93 -7.91 -9.37
CA PRO A 317 -21.57 -6.79 -10.25
C PRO A 317 -20.06 -6.72 -10.50
N GLY A 318 -19.66 -6.52 -11.75
CA GLY A 318 -18.26 -6.36 -12.13
C GLY A 318 -17.41 -7.63 -12.08
N VAL A 319 -18.00 -8.82 -11.90
CA VAL A 319 -17.32 -10.10 -12.13
C VAL A 319 -17.84 -10.72 -13.40
N GLU A 320 -16.97 -10.91 -14.39
CA GLU A 320 -17.33 -11.54 -15.67
C GLU A 320 -16.47 -12.76 -15.98
N PRO A 321 -17.02 -13.85 -16.54
CA PRO A 321 -16.19 -14.93 -17.07
C PRO A 321 -15.45 -14.49 -18.34
N LEU A 322 -14.37 -15.20 -18.69
CA LEU A 322 -13.78 -15.09 -20.02
C LEU A 322 -14.70 -15.70 -21.09
N GLU A 323 -14.82 -15.03 -22.23
CA GLU A 323 -15.56 -15.51 -23.39
C GLU A 323 -14.81 -16.67 -24.09
N PRO A 324 -15.53 -17.68 -24.63
CA PRO A 324 -14.92 -18.70 -25.47
C PRO A 324 -14.34 -18.09 -26.75
N ALA A 325 -13.09 -18.43 -27.10
CA ALA A 325 -12.48 -18.01 -28.38
C ALA A 325 -12.79 -18.93 -29.56
N ALA A 326 -13.14 -20.19 -29.30
CA ALA A 326 -13.40 -21.21 -30.31
C ALA A 326 -14.43 -22.22 -29.80
N PRO A 327 -15.12 -22.95 -30.69
CA PRO A 327 -16.00 -24.05 -30.29
C PRO A 327 -15.20 -25.23 -29.72
N GLY A 328 -15.80 -25.95 -28.78
CA GLY A 328 -15.23 -27.16 -28.17
C GLY A 328 -15.46 -27.24 -26.66
N LEU A 329 -14.91 -28.28 -26.04
CA LEU A 329 -15.00 -28.52 -24.62
C LEU A 329 -13.84 -27.87 -23.88
N HIS A 330 -14.14 -26.95 -22.98
CA HIS A 330 -13.16 -26.35 -22.08
C HIS A 330 -12.64 -27.38 -21.06
N ALA A 331 -11.34 -27.56 -20.92
CA ALA A 331 -10.72 -28.56 -20.01
C ALA A 331 -10.85 -28.23 -18.51
N ARG A 332 -11.26 -27.01 -18.18
CA ARG A 332 -11.54 -26.52 -16.81
C ARG A 332 -10.34 -26.69 -15.87
N HIS A 333 -9.17 -26.34 -16.38
CA HIS A 333 -7.96 -26.31 -15.56
C HIS A 333 -7.98 -25.15 -14.57
N LEU A 334 -8.31 -23.95 -15.05
CA LEU A 334 -8.48 -22.75 -14.24
C LEU A 334 -9.92 -22.25 -14.34
N HIS A 335 -10.44 -21.72 -13.23
CA HIS A 335 -11.63 -20.87 -13.23
C HIS A 335 -11.17 -19.41 -13.14
N VAL A 336 -11.04 -18.76 -14.29
CA VAL A 336 -10.58 -17.37 -14.37
C VAL A 336 -11.76 -16.46 -14.64
N VAL A 337 -11.88 -15.41 -13.84
CA VAL A 337 -12.84 -14.32 -14.01
C VAL A 337 -12.10 -13.00 -14.22
N ARG A 338 -12.81 -12.03 -14.80
CA ARG A 338 -12.40 -10.64 -14.94
C ARG A 338 -13.09 -9.84 -13.85
N VAL A 339 -12.29 -9.14 -13.05
CA VAL A 339 -12.72 -8.15 -12.07
C VAL A 339 -12.69 -6.81 -12.78
N LEU A 340 -13.87 -6.26 -13.04
CA LEU A 340 -14.08 -5.01 -13.74
C LEU A 340 -14.29 -3.86 -12.75
N GLU A 341 -14.20 -2.64 -13.26
CA GLU A 341 -14.43 -1.41 -12.49
C GLU A 341 -15.77 -1.41 -11.72
N GLY A 342 -16.80 -2.03 -12.30
CA GLY A 342 -18.12 -2.18 -11.65
C GLY A 342 -18.12 -3.05 -10.37
N TYR A 343 -17.02 -3.72 -10.04
CA TYR A 343 -16.87 -4.49 -8.80
C TYR A 343 -16.61 -3.59 -7.58
N GLY A 344 -16.05 -2.39 -7.79
CA GLY A 344 -15.77 -1.40 -6.75
C GLY A 344 -14.45 -1.57 -6.00
N THR A 345 -13.72 -2.67 -6.21
CA THR A 345 -12.38 -2.91 -5.65
C THR A 345 -11.43 -3.42 -6.75
N GLY A 346 -10.18 -2.98 -6.76
CA GLY A 346 -9.18 -3.45 -7.72
C GLY A 346 -8.82 -4.93 -7.54
N ARG A 347 -8.40 -5.62 -8.60
CA ARG A 347 -8.11 -7.06 -8.56
C ARG A 347 -7.05 -7.43 -7.51
N ASP A 348 -5.97 -6.67 -7.40
CA ASP A 348 -4.88 -6.97 -6.47
C ASP A 348 -5.32 -6.84 -5.00
N GLU A 349 -6.05 -5.77 -4.67
CA GLU A 349 -6.66 -5.62 -3.34
C GLU A 349 -7.67 -6.75 -3.04
N LEU A 350 -8.46 -7.16 -4.04
CA LEU A 350 -9.37 -8.29 -3.89
C LEU A 350 -8.63 -9.60 -3.60
N VAL A 351 -7.46 -9.83 -4.21
CA VAL A 351 -6.61 -10.99 -3.91
C VAL A 351 -6.16 -10.97 -2.45
N GLU A 352 -5.73 -9.82 -1.93
CA GLU A 352 -5.31 -9.64 -0.53
C GLU A 352 -6.47 -9.89 0.45
N ARG A 353 -7.64 -9.29 0.20
CA ARG A 353 -8.83 -9.50 1.03
C ARG A 353 -9.30 -10.95 1.04
N LEU A 354 -9.25 -11.64 -0.10
CA LEU A 354 -9.57 -13.07 -0.16
C LEU A 354 -8.54 -13.91 0.61
N ALA A 355 -7.26 -13.54 0.58
CA ALA A 355 -6.21 -14.22 1.32
C ALA A 355 -6.38 -14.07 2.84
N GLU A 356 -6.76 -12.89 3.34
CA GLU A 356 -7.09 -12.66 4.76
C GLU A 356 -8.27 -13.53 5.24
N LEU A 357 -9.17 -13.87 4.32
CA LEU A 357 -10.30 -14.76 4.56
C LEU A 357 -9.97 -16.24 4.39
N GLY A 358 -8.68 -16.59 4.24
CA GLY A 358 -8.21 -17.96 4.05
C GLY A 358 -8.51 -18.54 2.65
N ILE A 359 -8.74 -17.70 1.64
CA ILE A 359 -9.03 -18.14 0.27
C ILE A 359 -7.82 -17.87 -0.62
N GLY A 360 -7.16 -18.95 -1.05
CA GLY A 360 -6.06 -18.89 -2.00
C GLY A 360 -6.56 -18.54 -3.40
N THR A 361 -6.02 -17.48 -3.98
CA THR A 361 -6.26 -17.11 -5.39
C THR A 361 -4.93 -17.01 -6.14
N SER A 362 -5.00 -16.80 -7.44
CA SER A 362 -3.80 -16.58 -8.26
C SER A 362 -4.12 -15.69 -9.46
N VAL A 363 -3.07 -15.23 -10.14
CA VAL A 363 -3.16 -14.49 -11.40
C VAL A 363 -2.43 -15.28 -12.48
N HIS A 364 -3.16 -15.64 -13.51
CA HIS A 364 -2.61 -16.27 -14.72
C HIS A 364 -2.97 -15.30 -15.83
N PHE A 365 -2.05 -14.57 -16.48
CA PHE A 365 -0.62 -14.46 -16.19
C PHE A 365 -0.19 -12.99 -16.19
N ILE A 366 0.99 -12.70 -15.62
CA ILE A 366 1.70 -11.46 -15.93
C ILE A 366 2.10 -11.52 -17.42
N PRO A 367 1.74 -10.53 -18.26
CA PRO A 367 2.13 -10.51 -19.66
C PRO A 367 3.65 -10.57 -19.83
N LEU A 368 4.15 -11.28 -20.83
CA LEU A 368 5.58 -11.46 -21.04
C LEU A 368 6.32 -10.13 -21.22
N HIS A 369 5.74 -9.17 -21.94
CA HIS A 369 6.34 -7.84 -22.12
C HIS A 369 6.34 -7.00 -20.84
N HIS A 370 5.67 -7.46 -19.78
CA HIS A 370 5.79 -6.88 -18.44
C HIS A 370 7.03 -7.33 -17.67
N MET A 371 7.64 -8.43 -18.09
CA MET A 371 8.83 -8.95 -17.43
C MET A 371 10.09 -8.33 -18.07
N PRO A 372 11.02 -7.76 -17.28
CA PRO A 372 12.21 -7.08 -17.81
C PRO A 372 13.02 -7.90 -18.82
N TYR A 373 13.13 -9.20 -18.60
CA TYR A 373 13.89 -10.11 -19.48
C TYR A 373 13.32 -10.17 -20.90
N PHE A 374 12.00 -10.31 -21.07
CA PHE A 374 11.41 -10.51 -22.39
C PHE A 374 11.30 -9.24 -23.22
N ARG A 375 11.48 -8.05 -22.63
CA ARG A 375 11.57 -6.79 -23.39
C ARG A 375 12.80 -6.69 -24.27
N GLY A 376 13.91 -7.28 -23.81
CA GLY A 376 15.13 -7.40 -24.61
C GLY A 376 15.15 -8.67 -25.45
N ALA A 377 14.55 -9.76 -24.95
CA ALA A 377 14.64 -11.07 -25.58
C ALA A 377 13.58 -11.34 -26.67
N ALA A 378 12.42 -10.68 -26.63
CA ALA A 378 11.32 -10.87 -27.57
C ALA A 378 11.15 -9.70 -28.54
N ILE A 379 10.54 -9.96 -29.70
CA ILE A 379 10.04 -8.93 -30.60
C ILE A 379 8.66 -8.51 -30.12
N ILE A 380 8.50 -7.22 -29.82
CA ILE A 380 7.22 -6.61 -29.48
C ILE A 380 6.72 -5.85 -30.71
N PRO A 381 5.50 -6.12 -31.21
CA PRO A 381 4.95 -5.42 -32.36
C PRO A 381 4.88 -3.89 -32.14
N PRO A 382 5.07 -3.08 -33.20
CA PRO A 382 4.78 -1.64 -33.14
C PRO A 382 3.34 -1.41 -32.67
N GLY A 383 3.14 -0.47 -31.76
CA GLY A 383 1.85 -0.23 -31.10
C GLY A 383 1.59 -1.07 -29.84
N GLY A 384 2.56 -1.91 -29.43
CA GLY A 384 2.50 -2.64 -28.17
C GLY A 384 1.48 -3.78 -28.14
N LEU A 385 1.04 -4.12 -26.93
CA LEU A 385 0.18 -5.27 -26.64
C LEU A 385 -1.01 -4.82 -25.75
N PRO A 386 -1.81 -3.84 -26.20
CA PRO A 386 -2.83 -3.18 -25.39
C PRO A 386 -3.92 -4.13 -24.90
N GLY A 387 -4.22 -5.21 -25.62
CA GLY A 387 -5.20 -6.19 -25.18
C GLY A 387 -4.74 -6.96 -23.95
N ALA A 388 -3.47 -7.40 -23.95
CA ALA A 388 -2.84 -8.00 -22.77
C ALA A 388 -2.71 -7.00 -21.61
N ASP A 389 -2.36 -5.74 -21.90
CA ASP A 389 -2.26 -4.67 -20.90
C ASP A 389 -3.60 -4.36 -20.24
N ALA A 390 -4.69 -4.34 -21.02
CA ALA A 390 -6.03 -4.09 -20.51
C ALA A 390 -6.55 -5.27 -19.68
N LEU A 391 -6.27 -6.50 -20.11
CA LEU A 391 -6.79 -7.71 -19.44
C LEU A 391 -6.05 -8.04 -18.15
N PHE A 392 -4.72 -7.93 -18.12
CA PHE A 392 -3.90 -8.31 -16.96
C PHE A 392 -4.41 -7.80 -15.60
N PRO A 393 -4.73 -6.51 -15.40
CA PRO A 393 -5.21 -6.01 -14.11
C PRO A 393 -6.60 -6.53 -13.73
N GLN A 394 -7.31 -7.21 -14.62
CA GLN A 394 -8.65 -7.75 -14.37
C GLN A 394 -8.63 -9.24 -13.98
N LEU A 395 -7.54 -9.98 -14.25
CA LEU A 395 -7.54 -11.45 -14.17
C LEU A 395 -7.50 -11.99 -12.73
N LEU A 396 -8.56 -12.67 -12.27
CA LEU A 396 -8.57 -13.39 -10.99
C LEU A 396 -8.80 -14.88 -11.24
N SER A 397 -7.87 -15.72 -10.80
CA SER A 397 -8.03 -17.18 -10.83
C SER A 397 -8.53 -17.69 -9.48
N LEU A 398 -9.73 -18.26 -9.49
CA LEU A 398 -10.37 -18.85 -8.32
C LEU A 398 -9.94 -20.31 -8.14
N PRO A 399 -10.00 -20.85 -6.90
CA PRO A 399 -9.77 -22.26 -6.63
C PRO A 399 -10.58 -23.18 -7.54
N LEU A 400 -9.92 -24.10 -8.23
CA LEU A 400 -10.59 -25.13 -9.00
C LEU A 400 -9.75 -26.41 -9.05
N TYR A 401 -10.16 -27.41 -8.27
CA TYR A 401 -9.56 -28.74 -8.27
C TYR A 401 -10.61 -29.80 -7.89
N PRO A 402 -10.44 -31.07 -8.27
CA PRO A 402 -11.50 -32.08 -8.18
C PRO A 402 -12.03 -32.31 -6.76
N HIS A 403 -11.17 -32.16 -5.75
CA HIS A 403 -11.53 -32.39 -4.35
C HIS A 403 -12.05 -31.14 -3.63
N LEU A 404 -12.22 -30.02 -4.35
CA LEU A 404 -12.89 -28.84 -3.81
C LEU A 404 -14.37 -29.18 -3.54
N THR A 405 -14.86 -28.76 -2.38
CA THR A 405 -16.26 -28.99 -1.98
C THR A 405 -17.16 -27.87 -2.51
N GLU A 406 -18.43 -28.19 -2.75
CA GLU A 406 -19.46 -27.24 -3.15
C GLU A 406 -19.59 -26.10 -2.13
N ARG A 407 -19.50 -26.45 -0.83
CA ARG A 407 -19.49 -25.47 0.26
C ARG A 407 -18.31 -24.49 0.18
N SER A 408 -17.14 -24.96 -0.27
CA SER A 408 -15.98 -24.07 -0.49
C SER A 408 -16.23 -23.13 -1.65
N VAL A 409 -16.84 -23.61 -2.74
CA VAL A 409 -17.26 -22.77 -3.86
C VAL A 409 -18.26 -21.70 -3.39
N ASP A 410 -19.30 -22.11 -2.65
CA ASP A 410 -20.30 -21.19 -2.09
C ASP A 410 -19.67 -20.14 -1.17
N ARG A 411 -18.70 -20.53 -0.35
CA ARG A 411 -17.93 -19.60 0.49
C ARG A 411 -17.16 -18.58 -0.35
N VAL A 412 -16.44 -19.03 -1.38
CA VAL A 412 -15.70 -18.13 -2.29
C VAL A 412 -16.66 -17.15 -2.96
N CYS A 413 -17.77 -17.64 -3.53
CA CYS A 413 -18.78 -16.81 -4.17
C CYS A 413 -19.45 -15.83 -3.19
N SER A 414 -19.76 -16.28 -1.97
CA SER A 414 -20.38 -15.45 -0.94
C SER A 414 -19.46 -14.30 -0.51
N HIS A 415 -18.17 -14.56 -0.35
CA HIS A 415 -17.20 -13.51 -0.03
C HIS A 415 -17.01 -12.55 -1.21
N LEU A 416 -16.94 -13.04 -2.45
CA LEU A 416 -16.90 -12.20 -3.64
C LEU A 416 -18.13 -11.29 -3.73
N ALA A 417 -19.33 -11.81 -3.48
CA ALA A 417 -20.58 -11.05 -3.49
C ALA A 417 -20.63 -10.01 -2.35
N ARG A 418 -20.22 -10.39 -1.13
CA ARG A 418 -20.17 -9.47 0.02
C ARG A 418 -19.18 -8.34 -0.23
N LEU A 419 -17.98 -8.66 -0.70
CA LEU A 419 -16.95 -7.67 -0.99
C LEU A 419 -17.37 -6.70 -2.10
N ALA A 420 -18.15 -7.16 -3.09
CA ALA A 420 -18.79 -6.27 -4.06
C ALA A 420 -19.82 -5.33 -3.41
N ALA A 421 -20.65 -5.84 -2.50
CA ALA A 421 -21.70 -5.08 -1.82
C ALA A 421 -21.16 -4.11 -0.73
N THR A 422 -19.99 -4.39 -0.17
CA THR A 422 -19.32 -3.57 0.85
C THR A 422 -18.26 -2.62 0.27
N SER A 423 -18.14 -2.53 -1.06
CA SER A 423 -17.13 -1.67 -1.66
C SER A 423 -17.60 -0.21 -1.71
N PRO A 424 -16.84 0.72 -1.11
CA PRO A 424 -16.99 2.15 -1.41
C PRO A 424 -16.59 2.38 -2.87
N HIS A 425 -17.23 3.33 -3.55
CA HIS A 425 -16.79 3.81 -4.87
C HIS A 425 -15.28 4.08 -4.88
N HIS A 426 -14.56 3.71 -5.95
CA HIS A 426 -13.15 4.06 -6.16
C HIS A 426 -12.89 5.54 -5.82
N THR A 427 -12.07 5.81 -4.80
CA THR A 427 -11.87 7.15 -4.24
C THR A 427 -10.59 7.84 -4.71
N GLY A 428 -9.77 7.22 -5.58
CA GLY A 428 -8.49 7.79 -6.02
C GLY A 428 -8.36 8.07 -7.52
N LEU A 429 -7.78 9.23 -7.86
CA LEU A 429 -7.54 9.67 -9.24
C LEU A 429 -6.39 8.90 -9.88
N ARG A 430 -6.58 8.40 -11.10
CA ARG A 430 -5.52 7.70 -11.85
C ARG A 430 -4.36 8.66 -12.15
N THR A 431 -3.15 8.29 -11.75
CA THR A 431 -2.01 9.21 -11.61
C THR A 431 -0.77 8.76 -12.37
N LEU A 432 -0.29 9.58 -13.31
CA LEU A 432 1.03 9.41 -13.91
C LEU A 432 2.10 10.08 -13.05
N VAL A 433 3.22 9.39 -12.83
CA VAL A 433 4.36 9.95 -12.09
C VAL A 433 5.44 10.41 -13.07
N ALA A 434 5.57 11.72 -13.25
CA ALA A 434 6.62 12.33 -14.06
C ALA A 434 7.92 12.38 -13.25
N GLY A 435 8.84 11.46 -13.55
CA GLY A 435 10.11 11.20 -12.87
C GLY A 435 10.15 9.81 -12.27
N ALA A 436 11.01 8.93 -12.77
CA ALA A 436 11.22 7.57 -12.26
C ALA A 436 12.55 7.42 -11.49
N GLY A 437 13.14 8.55 -11.06
CA GLY A 437 14.23 8.56 -10.09
C GLY A 437 13.78 8.14 -8.69
N GLU A 438 14.67 8.18 -7.71
CA GLU A 438 14.37 7.72 -6.34
C GLU A 438 13.13 8.39 -5.72
N ALA A 439 12.92 9.69 -5.98
CA ALA A 439 11.74 10.42 -5.49
C ALA A 439 10.41 9.90 -6.07
N GLY A 440 10.37 9.64 -7.38
CA GLY A 440 9.18 9.06 -8.01
C GLY A 440 8.95 7.61 -7.62
N ARG A 441 10.03 6.83 -7.44
CA ARG A 441 9.94 5.44 -6.97
C ARG A 441 9.47 5.35 -5.53
N ALA A 442 9.87 6.28 -4.67
CA ALA A 442 9.34 6.41 -3.32
C ALA A 442 7.86 6.78 -3.38
N LEU A 443 7.50 7.84 -4.11
CA LEU A 443 6.10 8.26 -4.26
C LEU A 443 5.20 7.13 -4.77
N ALA A 444 5.55 6.46 -5.85
CA ALA A 444 4.66 5.46 -6.41
C ALA A 444 4.50 4.23 -5.52
N ARG A 445 5.52 3.93 -4.70
CA ARG A 445 5.44 2.90 -3.67
C ARG A 445 4.52 3.35 -2.53
N ASP A 446 4.63 4.61 -2.11
CA ASP A 446 3.79 5.20 -1.07
C ASP A 446 2.32 5.27 -1.54
N LEU A 447 2.08 5.68 -2.79
CA LEU A 447 0.77 5.71 -3.44
C LEU A 447 0.19 4.29 -3.64
N ALA A 448 1.02 3.29 -3.95
CA ALA A 448 0.56 1.90 -4.09
C ALA A 448 0.22 1.24 -2.75
N HIS A 449 0.87 1.65 -1.65
CA HIS A 449 0.62 1.10 -0.32
C HIS A 449 -0.35 1.93 0.52
N THR A 450 -0.81 3.08 0.03
CA THR A 450 -1.71 3.97 0.78
C THR A 450 -2.84 4.53 -0.11
N PRO A 451 -3.94 3.76 -0.30
CA PRO A 451 -5.09 4.15 -1.12
C PRO A 451 -5.78 5.47 -0.67
N GLN A 452 -5.59 5.85 0.60
CA GLN A 452 -6.08 7.07 1.28
C GLN A 452 -5.61 8.37 0.60
N TYR A 453 -4.58 8.29 -0.22
CA TYR A 453 -4.01 9.42 -0.96
C TYR A 453 -4.90 9.95 -2.08
N GLY A 454 -5.98 9.22 -2.41
CA GLY A 454 -6.86 9.59 -3.50
C GLY A 454 -6.12 9.71 -4.83
N LEU A 455 -5.00 9.01 -4.98
CA LEU A 455 -4.14 8.98 -6.16
C LEU A 455 -3.67 7.54 -6.39
N GLU A 456 -4.00 6.98 -7.55
CA GLU A 456 -3.59 5.63 -7.94
C GLU A 456 -2.46 5.72 -8.97
N PRO A 457 -1.23 5.27 -8.70
CA PRO A 457 -0.12 5.41 -9.62
C PRO A 457 -0.24 4.40 -10.77
N VAL A 458 -0.42 4.86 -12.01
CA VAL A 458 -0.64 3.99 -13.19
C VAL A 458 0.60 3.81 -14.06
N GLY A 459 1.65 4.62 -13.87
CA GLY A 459 2.92 4.50 -14.57
C GLY A 459 3.81 5.73 -14.49
N PHE A 460 5.05 5.57 -14.95
CA PHE A 460 6.10 6.59 -14.89
C PHE A 460 6.40 7.22 -16.25
N LEU A 461 6.84 8.48 -16.26
CA LEU A 461 7.47 9.14 -17.41
C LEU A 461 8.85 9.66 -17.02
N ASP A 462 9.91 9.33 -17.75
CA ASP A 462 11.29 9.77 -17.43
C ASP A 462 12.13 9.91 -18.70
N ASP A 463 12.89 10.99 -18.79
CA ASP A 463 13.72 11.30 -19.97
C ASP A 463 15.03 10.49 -20.01
N ASP A 464 15.43 9.84 -18.90
CA ASP A 464 16.66 9.06 -18.81
C ASP A 464 16.62 7.82 -19.72
N PRO A 465 17.46 7.76 -20.78
CA PRO A 465 17.47 6.65 -21.72
C PRO A 465 17.85 5.30 -21.09
N ALA A 466 18.57 5.29 -19.96
CA ALA A 466 18.90 4.07 -19.24
C ALA A 466 17.66 3.48 -18.54
N LYS A 467 16.84 4.33 -17.91
CA LYS A 467 15.57 3.92 -17.26
C LYS A 467 14.52 3.48 -18.27
N ARG A 468 14.46 4.15 -19.44
CA ARG A 468 13.61 3.76 -20.57
C ARG A 468 13.90 2.35 -21.10
N ARG A 469 15.14 1.87 -20.99
CA ARG A 469 15.49 0.48 -21.36
C ARG A 469 15.03 -0.56 -20.34
N ALA A 470 14.88 -0.19 -19.06
CA ALA A 470 14.36 -1.07 -18.03
C ALA A 470 12.83 -1.27 -18.17
N GLY A 471 12.13 -0.20 -18.57
CA GLY A 471 10.71 -0.10 -18.92
C GLY A 471 9.70 -0.35 -17.77
N PHE A 472 10.11 -0.93 -16.65
CA PHE A 472 9.30 -1.18 -15.44
C PHE A 472 10.17 -0.73 -14.29
N ILE A 473 9.62 0.09 -13.42
CA ILE A 473 10.35 0.64 -12.29
C ILE A 473 9.42 0.53 -11.09
N GLY A 474 9.85 -0.24 -10.07
CA GLY A 474 9.06 -0.42 -8.85
C GLY A 474 7.69 -1.06 -9.06
N GLY A 475 7.54 -1.96 -10.04
CA GLY A 475 6.27 -2.64 -10.34
C GLY A 475 5.35 -1.90 -11.32
N LEU A 476 5.64 -0.64 -11.64
CA LEU A 476 4.85 0.17 -12.57
C LEU A 476 5.55 0.37 -13.92
N PRO A 477 4.78 0.45 -15.02
CA PRO A 477 5.34 0.61 -16.35
C PRO A 477 5.96 2.00 -16.52
N LEU A 478 7.06 2.10 -17.26
CA LEU A 478 7.57 3.36 -17.78
C LEU A 478 6.95 3.60 -19.14
N LEU A 479 6.09 4.61 -19.22
CA LEU A 479 5.14 4.85 -20.30
C LEU A 479 5.67 5.80 -21.39
N GLY A 480 6.86 6.38 -21.19
CA GLY A 480 7.46 7.32 -22.13
C GLY A 480 8.43 8.30 -21.46
N SER A 481 8.77 9.33 -22.22
CA SER A 481 9.48 10.54 -21.79
C SER A 481 8.49 11.59 -21.28
N LEU A 482 8.99 12.71 -20.77
CA LEU A 482 8.14 13.84 -20.37
C LEU A 482 7.42 14.49 -21.56
N GLU A 483 7.96 14.37 -22.78
CA GLU A 483 7.32 14.87 -24.01
C GLU A 483 6.07 14.07 -24.37
N ASP A 484 5.97 12.83 -23.89
CA ASP A 484 4.88 11.91 -24.22
C ASP A 484 3.62 12.12 -23.33
N ILE A 485 3.64 13.08 -22.40
CA ILE A 485 2.52 13.37 -21.48
C ILE A 485 1.19 13.56 -22.22
N GLY A 486 1.21 14.33 -23.32
CA GLY A 486 0.00 14.64 -24.09
C GLY A 486 -0.66 13.40 -24.69
N THR A 487 0.12 12.36 -24.97
CA THR A 487 -0.36 11.06 -25.45
C THR A 487 -0.60 10.05 -24.34
N ALA A 488 0.18 10.09 -23.26
CA ALA A 488 0.10 9.15 -22.15
C ALA A 488 -1.13 9.39 -21.27
N VAL A 489 -1.51 10.65 -21.04
CA VAL A 489 -2.67 11.01 -20.23
C VAL A 489 -3.97 10.41 -20.79
N PRO A 490 -4.32 10.58 -22.09
CA PRO A 490 -5.53 9.98 -22.65
C PRO A 490 -5.45 8.46 -22.77
N LEU A 491 -4.28 7.93 -23.17
CA LEU A 491 -4.08 6.50 -23.39
C LEU A 491 -4.24 5.69 -22.10
N HIS A 492 -3.78 6.22 -20.97
CA HIS A 492 -3.81 5.55 -19.67
C HIS A 492 -4.94 6.03 -18.76
N ARG A 493 -5.81 6.90 -19.29
CA ARG A 493 -6.91 7.57 -18.55
C ARG A 493 -6.42 8.18 -17.25
N ALA A 494 -5.32 8.94 -17.33
CA ALA A 494 -4.77 9.60 -16.16
C ALA A 494 -5.57 10.87 -15.86
N GLU A 495 -6.05 11.00 -14.64
CA GLU A 495 -6.78 12.16 -14.12
C GLU A 495 -5.84 13.10 -13.36
N ALA A 496 -4.66 12.61 -12.99
CA ALA A 496 -3.60 13.39 -12.36
C ALA A 496 -2.21 13.08 -12.94
N VAL A 497 -1.33 14.07 -12.93
CA VAL A 497 0.11 13.93 -13.17
C VAL A 497 0.86 14.47 -11.96
N VAL A 498 1.61 13.63 -11.26
CA VAL A 498 2.48 14.04 -10.16
C VAL A 498 3.91 14.17 -10.66
N VAL A 499 4.48 15.37 -10.58
CA VAL A 499 5.87 15.63 -10.97
C VAL A 499 6.79 15.35 -9.78
N ALA A 500 7.55 14.25 -9.91
CA ALA A 500 8.45 13.68 -8.91
C ALA A 500 9.93 13.74 -9.37
N ILE A 501 10.34 14.86 -9.97
CA ILE A 501 11.73 15.14 -10.36
C ILE A 501 12.27 16.27 -9.45
N PRO A 502 13.05 15.94 -8.41
CA PRO A 502 13.67 16.95 -7.55
C PRO A 502 14.58 17.87 -8.37
N GLY A 503 14.37 19.18 -8.24
CA GLY A 503 15.17 20.18 -8.96
C GLY A 503 14.85 20.32 -10.45
N LEU A 504 13.66 19.87 -10.90
CA LEU A 504 13.22 20.11 -12.27
C LEU A 504 13.19 21.61 -12.58
N ASP A 505 13.78 21.97 -13.72
CA ASP A 505 13.83 23.35 -14.19
C ASP A 505 12.41 23.98 -14.27
N PRO A 506 12.20 25.23 -13.81
CA PRO A 506 10.87 25.87 -13.78
C PRO A 506 10.22 26.09 -15.16
N THR A 507 11.01 26.19 -16.22
CA THR A 507 10.51 26.24 -17.60
C THR A 507 9.99 24.87 -18.02
N ARG A 508 10.78 23.82 -17.76
CA ARG A 508 10.40 22.44 -18.08
C ARG A 508 9.23 21.92 -17.24
N PHE A 509 9.12 22.34 -15.98
CA PHE A 509 7.94 22.06 -15.16
C PHE A 509 6.65 22.66 -15.77
N ARG A 510 6.72 23.91 -16.26
CA ARG A 510 5.57 24.57 -16.90
C ARG A 510 5.18 23.89 -18.20
N GLU A 511 6.14 23.37 -18.96
CA GLU A 511 5.88 22.58 -20.18
C GLU A 511 5.14 21.29 -19.84
N VAL A 512 5.65 20.53 -18.86
CA VAL A 512 5.04 19.30 -18.34
C VAL A 512 3.62 19.56 -17.82
N ALA A 513 3.44 20.63 -17.04
CA ALA A 513 2.14 20.98 -16.48
C ALA A 513 1.13 21.36 -17.57
N ARG A 514 1.52 22.22 -18.51
CA ARG A 514 0.66 22.61 -19.64
C ARG A 514 0.29 21.42 -20.52
N ALA A 515 1.23 20.51 -20.78
CA ALA A 515 0.96 19.32 -21.58
C ALA A 515 -0.06 18.39 -20.90
N ALA A 516 0.04 18.23 -19.58
CA ALA A 516 -0.89 17.42 -18.79
C ALA A 516 -2.28 18.07 -18.69
N GLU A 517 -2.35 19.38 -18.44
CA GLU A 517 -3.61 20.14 -18.39
C GLU A 517 -4.32 20.15 -19.75
N ALA A 518 -3.57 20.38 -20.84
CA ALA A 518 -4.12 20.34 -22.20
C ALA A 518 -4.66 18.94 -22.58
N ALA A 519 -4.15 17.89 -21.95
CA ALA A 519 -4.61 16.51 -22.11
C ALA A 519 -5.73 16.12 -21.12
N GLY A 520 -6.15 17.02 -20.22
CA GLY A 520 -7.27 16.83 -19.31
C GLY A 520 -6.92 16.29 -17.92
N ALA A 521 -5.64 16.23 -17.53
CA ALA A 521 -5.20 15.79 -16.21
C ALA A 521 -4.87 16.96 -15.28
N SER A 522 -5.17 16.81 -13.99
CA SER A 522 -4.73 17.73 -12.93
C SER A 522 -3.24 17.54 -12.62
N VAL A 523 -2.49 18.62 -12.38
CA VAL A 523 -1.04 18.54 -12.15
C VAL A 523 -0.69 18.81 -10.69
N ARG A 524 0.11 17.94 -10.08
CA ARG A 524 0.53 18.02 -8.67
C ARG A 524 2.06 17.94 -8.56
N TYR A 525 2.69 18.66 -7.61
CA TYR A 525 4.15 18.71 -7.45
C TYR A 525 4.58 18.22 -6.05
N LEU A 526 5.65 17.43 -5.97
CA LEU A 526 6.04 16.63 -4.79
C LEU A 526 6.34 17.35 -3.46
N PRO A 527 6.57 18.67 -3.33
CA PRO A 527 6.82 19.27 -2.02
C PRO A 527 5.57 19.41 -1.12
N SER A 528 4.36 19.44 -1.67
CA SER A 528 3.13 19.71 -0.89
C SER A 528 2.37 18.46 -0.45
N PHE A 529 2.77 17.27 -0.91
CA PHE A 529 2.02 16.03 -0.71
C PHE A 529 2.62 15.13 0.38
N ILE A 530 3.94 14.95 0.42
CA ILE A 530 4.62 14.13 1.45
C ILE A 530 4.56 14.77 2.85
N ALA A 531 4.53 16.11 2.93
CA ALA A 531 4.46 16.84 4.20
C ALA A 531 3.10 16.68 4.93
N ALA A 532 2.01 16.48 4.17
CA ALA A 532 0.67 16.26 4.72
C ALA A 532 0.48 14.86 5.31
N LEU A 533 1.42 13.95 5.07
CA LEU A 533 1.13 12.53 4.94
C LEU A 533 2.12 11.66 5.74
N ARG A 534 3.28 12.21 6.10
CA ARG A 534 4.13 11.69 7.19
C ARG A 534 3.59 12.00 8.60
N ARG A 535 2.52 12.79 8.73
CA ARG A 535 1.91 13.11 10.03
C ARG A 535 1.20 11.93 10.70
N ASP A 536 0.79 10.93 9.92
CA ASP A 536 -0.08 9.85 10.41
C ASP A 536 0.66 8.54 10.75
N VAL A 537 2.00 8.50 10.69
CA VAL A 537 2.77 7.28 11.02
C VAL A 537 3.18 7.20 12.50
N VAL A 538 2.67 8.09 13.36
CA VAL A 538 2.82 7.97 14.83
C VAL A 538 1.44 7.91 15.48
N GLY A 539 0.73 6.82 15.20
CA GLY A 539 -0.54 6.49 15.80
C GLY A 539 -1.18 5.31 15.07
N ASP A 540 -0.83 4.09 15.48
CA ASP A 540 -1.70 2.93 15.23
C ASP A 540 -3.11 3.29 15.73
N ASP A 541 -4.14 3.01 14.92
CA ASP A 541 -5.57 3.22 15.18
C ASP A 541 -6.13 4.66 15.22
N MET A 542 -6.04 5.39 14.10
CA MET A 542 -6.95 6.49 13.79
C MET A 542 -7.23 6.52 12.28
N ARG A 543 -8.27 5.79 11.85
CA ARG A 543 -8.81 5.86 10.47
C ARG A 543 -9.06 7.31 10.06
N GLU A 544 -9.00 7.60 8.75
CA GLU A 544 -9.48 8.85 8.14
C GLU A 544 -10.86 9.23 8.67
N LEU A 545 -10.86 10.08 9.68
CA LEU A 545 -12.05 10.76 10.15
C LEU A 545 -12.26 11.94 9.23
N ASP A 546 -13.42 12.00 8.58
CA ASP A 546 -13.85 13.24 7.95
C ASP A 546 -14.12 14.27 9.05
N VAL A 547 -13.08 15.02 9.43
CA VAL A 547 -13.14 16.10 10.43
C VAL A 547 -14.25 17.11 10.09
N ARG A 548 -14.65 17.20 8.81
CA ARG A 548 -15.75 18.02 8.32
C ARG A 548 -17.10 17.54 8.83
N ALA A 549 -17.31 16.22 8.87
CA ALA A 549 -18.52 15.60 9.44
C ALA A 549 -18.56 15.75 10.98
N LEU A 550 -17.40 15.68 11.65
CA LEU A 550 -17.29 15.80 13.11
C LEU A 550 -17.55 17.21 13.66
N ILE A 551 -17.04 18.24 12.98
CA ILE A 551 -17.27 19.65 13.37
C ILE A 551 -18.55 20.20 12.70
N GLY A 552 -19.07 19.53 11.67
CA GLY A 552 -20.25 19.95 10.93
C GLY A 552 -20.01 21.12 9.97
N ARG A 553 -18.77 21.32 9.49
CA ARG A 553 -18.41 22.42 8.57
C ARG A 553 -17.26 22.09 7.64
N ALA A 554 -17.15 22.81 6.52
CA ALA A 554 -16.03 22.72 5.60
C ALA A 554 -14.74 23.33 6.21
N GLU A 555 -13.63 22.62 6.07
CA GLU A 555 -12.29 23.12 6.36
C GLU A 555 -11.88 24.16 5.31
N MET A 556 -11.31 25.29 5.73
CA MET A 556 -10.78 26.28 4.81
C MET A 556 -9.25 26.19 4.71
N HIS A 557 -8.73 26.12 3.49
CA HIS A 557 -7.31 26.36 3.25
C HIS A 557 -7.03 27.87 3.29
N VAL A 558 -6.50 28.35 4.42
CA VAL A 558 -6.31 29.78 4.73
C VAL A 558 -4.96 30.33 4.22
N VAL A 559 -4.33 29.70 3.25
CA VAL A 559 -3.01 30.16 2.80
C VAL A 559 -3.16 31.26 1.74
N SER A 560 -3.12 32.51 2.19
CA SER A 560 -3.06 33.67 1.29
C SER A 560 -1.63 33.89 0.75
N PRO A 561 -1.47 34.29 -0.53
CA PRO A 561 -0.19 34.78 -1.05
C PRO A 561 0.42 35.92 -0.22
N GLU A 562 -0.38 36.66 0.53
CA GLU A 562 0.00 37.81 1.34
C GLU A 562 0.69 37.40 2.66
N ALA A 563 0.30 36.28 3.29
CA ALA A 563 0.98 35.75 4.49
C ALA A 563 2.46 35.41 4.23
N ARG A 564 2.77 35.00 2.99
CA ARG A 564 4.15 34.73 2.53
C ARG A 564 5.07 35.92 2.72
N ALA A 565 4.60 37.17 2.56
CA ALA A 565 5.43 38.36 2.66
C ALA A 565 6.04 38.58 4.07
N THR A 566 5.39 38.06 5.11
CA THR A 566 5.89 38.13 6.50
C THR A 566 7.06 37.18 6.75
N ILE A 567 7.16 36.11 5.96
CA ILE A 567 8.05 34.95 6.20
C ILE A 567 9.16 34.83 5.15
N ALA A 568 8.85 35.09 3.89
CA ALA A 568 9.78 34.91 2.78
C ALA A 568 11.08 35.71 2.99
N GLY A 569 12.21 35.03 2.86
CA GLY A 569 13.54 35.62 3.04
C GLY A 569 13.91 36.02 4.48
N ARG A 570 13.06 35.76 5.48
CA ARG A 570 13.32 36.09 6.90
C ARG A 570 13.95 34.93 7.67
N ARG A 571 14.68 35.25 8.73
CA ARG A 571 15.11 34.28 9.74
C ARG A 571 13.95 34.02 10.71
N VAL A 572 13.38 32.82 10.69
CA VAL A 572 12.21 32.46 11.50
C VAL A 572 12.60 31.47 12.59
N LEU A 573 12.16 31.68 13.83
CA LEU A 573 12.33 30.74 14.95
C LEU A 573 10.97 30.25 15.40
N VAL A 574 10.80 28.93 15.47
CA VAL A 574 9.61 28.30 16.07
C VAL A 574 10.06 27.59 17.35
N THR A 575 9.50 28.00 18.50
CA THR A 575 9.74 27.29 19.78
C THR A 575 8.62 26.30 20.04
N GLY A 576 8.91 25.18 20.68
CA GLY A 576 7.97 24.07 20.80
C GLY A 576 7.76 23.39 19.45
N ALA A 577 8.78 23.43 18.59
CA ALA A 577 8.74 22.97 17.22
C ALA A 577 8.33 21.49 17.14
N GLY A 578 8.73 20.66 18.11
CA GLY A 578 8.39 19.25 18.17
C GLY A 578 6.91 18.95 18.46
N GLY A 579 6.15 19.92 18.98
CA GLY A 579 4.72 19.79 19.29
C GLY A 579 3.81 19.87 18.06
N SER A 580 2.52 19.51 18.18
CA SER A 580 1.59 19.47 17.03
C SER A 580 1.43 20.81 16.32
N ILE A 581 1.24 21.93 17.05
CA ILE A 581 1.14 23.27 16.44
C ILE A 581 2.51 23.75 15.93
N GLY A 582 3.57 23.51 16.71
CA GLY A 582 4.92 23.93 16.32
C GLY A 582 5.40 23.24 15.05
N SER A 583 5.17 21.94 14.92
CA SER A 583 5.55 21.18 13.73
C SER A 583 4.78 21.64 12.50
N GLU A 584 3.47 21.89 12.61
CA GLU A 584 2.71 22.48 11.49
C GLU A 584 3.13 23.89 11.13
N LEU A 585 3.44 24.73 12.12
CA LEU A 585 4.07 26.03 11.86
C LEU A 585 5.35 25.85 11.05
N CYS A 586 6.19 24.88 11.39
CA CYS A 586 7.44 24.63 10.65
C CYS A 586 7.19 24.18 9.20
N HIS A 587 6.21 23.30 8.97
CA HIS A 587 5.82 22.84 7.64
C HIS A 587 5.29 24.00 6.77
N GLN A 588 4.33 24.78 7.27
CA GLN A 588 3.78 25.92 6.51
C GLN A 588 4.80 27.05 6.33
N VAL A 589 5.59 27.39 7.37
CA VAL A 589 6.63 28.42 7.29
C VAL A 589 7.67 28.04 6.25
N ARG A 590 8.13 26.78 6.21
CA ARG A 590 9.10 26.30 5.20
C ARG A 590 8.57 26.49 3.78
N ALA A 591 7.29 26.20 3.54
CA ALA A 591 6.67 26.34 2.22
C ALA A 591 6.68 27.81 1.70
N PHE A 592 6.75 28.79 2.60
CA PHE A 592 6.84 30.21 2.24
C PHE A 592 8.24 30.71 1.90
N GLY A 593 9.27 29.88 2.07
CA GLY A 593 10.65 30.18 1.67
C GLY A 593 11.36 31.21 2.58
N PRO A 594 11.49 30.94 3.90
CA PRO A 594 12.31 31.76 4.79
C PRO A 594 13.78 31.68 4.38
N SER A 595 14.59 32.67 4.78
CA SER A 595 16.05 32.57 4.56
C SER A 595 16.67 31.51 5.46
N ARG A 596 16.13 31.34 6.68
CA ARG A 596 16.39 30.21 7.58
C ARG A 596 15.19 29.95 8.50
N LEU A 597 14.98 28.68 8.85
CA LEU A 597 13.93 28.23 9.78
C LEU A 597 14.57 27.46 10.93
N PHE A 598 14.59 28.06 12.12
CA PHE A 598 15.13 27.47 13.34
C PHE A 598 14.06 26.73 14.14
N LEU A 599 14.38 25.51 14.55
CA LEU A 599 13.51 24.56 15.23
C LEU A 599 13.98 24.43 16.69
N LEU A 600 13.29 25.06 17.64
CA LEU A 600 13.66 25.00 19.06
C LEU A 600 12.68 24.16 19.87
N ASP A 601 13.18 23.14 20.55
CA ASP A 601 12.42 22.32 21.50
C ASP A 601 13.37 21.72 22.56
N HIS A 602 12.84 21.31 23.70
CA HIS A 602 13.61 20.58 24.71
C HIS A 602 13.63 19.07 24.43
N ASP A 603 12.66 18.58 23.63
CA ASP A 603 12.53 17.17 23.27
C ASP A 603 13.29 16.88 21.97
N GLU A 604 14.46 16.26 22.12
CA GLU A 604 15.34 15.87 21.02
C GLU A 604 14.65 14.93 20.04
N SER A 605 13.89 13.95 20.53
CA SER A 605 13.28 12.93 19.68
C SER A 605 12.14 13.52 18.84
N ASN A 606 11.40 14.49 19.37
CA ASN A 606 10.41 15.22 18.59
C ASN A 606 11.05 16.11 17.52
N LEU A 607 12.19 16.74 17.82
CA LEU A 607 12.94 17.53 16.85
C LEU A 607 13.53 16.66 15.76
N HIS A 608 14.10 15.51 16.10
CA HIS A 608 14.66 14.56 15.14
C HIS A 608 13.59 14.05 14.18
N ARG A 609 12.42 13.66 14.70
CA ARG A 609 11.27 13.29 13.88
C ARG A 609 10.85 14.42 12.94
N LEU A 610 10.69 15.64 13.45
CA LEU A 610 10.31 16.80 12.63
C LEU A 610 11.38 17.12 11.57
N GLN A 611 12.65 16.93 11.89
CA GLN A 611 13.74 17.07 10.92
C GLN A 611 13.58 16.09 9.76
N LEU A 612 13.36 14.81 10.06
CA LEU A 612 13.14 13.78 9.04
C LEU A 612 11.90 14.06 8.19
N GLU A 613 10.83 14.60 8.79
CA GLU A 613 9.62 15.04 8.09
C GLU A 613 9.91 16.18 7.11
N LEU A 614 10.71 17.18 7.52
CA LEU A 614 10.99 18.36 6.71
C LEU A 614 12.07 18.07 5.65
N GLN A 615 13.18 17.43 6.01
CA GLN A 615 14.39 17.32 5.17
C GLN A 615 14.46 16.01 4.38
N GLY A 616 13.80 14.93 4.83
CA GLY A 616 13.81 13.63 4.15
C GLY A 616 15.06 12.79 4.38
N ASP A 617 16.09 13.34 5.03
CA ASP A 617 17.29 12.65 5.49
C ASP A 617 17.73 13.17 6.88
N ALA A 618 18.67 12.46 7.51
CA ALA A 618 19.21 12.76 8.84
C ALA A 618 20.55 13.52 8.76
N LEU A 619 20.71 14.47 7.84
CA LEU A 619 21.94 15.26 7.75
C LEU A 619 21.97 16.37 8.82
N HIS A 620 23.17 16.67 9.32
CA HIS A 620 23.40 17.71 10.33
C HIS A 620 22.98 19.09 9.79
N SER A 621 21.82 19.59 10.22
CA SER A 621 21.42 20.98 9.95
C SER A 621 21.63 21.82 11.22
N ASP A 622 22.35 22.94 11.08
CA ASP A 622 22.58 23.92 12.16
C ASP A 622 21.28 24.62 12.63
N ASP A 623 20.16 24.30 11.99
CA ASP A 623 18.88 24.95 12.20
C ASP A 623 18.05 24.29 13.33
N ILE A 624 18.58 23.24 13.97
CA ILE A 624 17.97 22.56 15.14
C ILE A 624 18.59 23.06 16.43
N VAL A 625 17.74 23.46 17.38
CA VAL A 625 18.14 24.03 18.67
C VAL A 625 17.51 23.24 19.81
N ILE A 626 18.27 22.30 20.37
CA ILE A 626 17.85 21.60 21.59
C ILE A 626 18.06 22.54 22.78
N SER A 627 16.99 23.02 23.39
CA SER A 627 17.03 23.93 24.53
C SER A 627 15.70 23.98 25.28
N ASP A 628 15.77 24.15 26.59
CA ASP A 628 14.61 24.52 27.40
C ASP A 628 14.45 26.05 27.42
N ILE A 629 13.22 26.54 27.22
CA ILE A 629 12.87 27.98 27.31
C ILE A 629 13.02 28.54 28.73
N ARG A 630 13.12 27.67 29.73
CA ARG A 630 13.38 28.01 31.13
C ARG A 630 14.84 28.44 31.36
N ASP A 631 15.77 27.99 30.52
CA ASP A 631 17.19 28.34 30.60
C ASP A 631 17.45 29.73 30.00
N ARG A 632 17.36 30.75 30.86
CA ARG A 632 17.58 32.15 30.48
C ARG A 632 18.94 32.39 29.78
N PRO A 633 20.10 32.03 30.38
CA PRO A 633 21.39 32.24 29.74
C PRO A 633 21.48 31.63 28.34
N ARG A 634 20.92 30.43 28.15
CA ARG A 634 20.91 29.74 26.86
C ARG A 634 20.00 30.44 25.85
N ILE A 635 18.78 30.84 26.24
CA ILE A 635 17.88 31.61 25.36
C ILE A 635 18.51 32.93 24.95
N ASP A 636 19.13 33.66 25.88
CA ASP A 636 19.82 34.91 25.58
C ASP A 636 20.99 34.67 24.59
N GLN A 637 21.72 33.55 24.70
CA GLN A 637 22.77 33.15 23.74
C GLN A 637 22.19 32.84 22.35
N ILE A 638 21.10 32.08 22.28
CA ILE A 638 20.43 31.69 21.02
C ILE A 638 19.99 32.94 20.25
N PHE A 639 19.32 33.88 20.91
CA PHE A 639 18.85 35.11 20.26
C PHE A 639 19.99 36.03 19.79
N ARG A 640 21.11 36.08 20.54
CA ARG A 640 22.32 36.79 20.09
C ARG A 640 22.94 36.14 18.84
N THR A 641 22.90 34.82 18.75
CA THR A 641 23.54 34.05 17.67
C THR A 641 22.68 34.01 16.42
N LEU A 642 21.40 33.63 16.55
CA LEU A 642 20.51 33.39 15.42
C LEU A 642 19.85 34.67 14.90
N ARG A 643 19.70 35.70 15.76
CA ARG A 643 19.07 37.00 15.45
C ARG A 643 17.75 36.81 14.67
N PRO A 644 16.77 36.05 15.21
CA PRO A 644 15.52 35.78 14.50
C PRO A 644 14.77 37.08 14.22
N GLU A 645 14.17 37.17 13.05
CA GLU A 645 13.34 38.30 12.63
C GLU A 645 11.86 38.05 12.93
N VAL A 646 11.43 36.78 12.89
CA VAL A 646 10.08 36.35 13.23
C VAL A 646 10.17 35.20 14.22
N VAL A 647 9.41 35.27 15.32
CA VAL A 647 9.33 34.22 16.34
C VAL A 647 7.89 33.77 16.51
N PHE A 648 7.65 32.48 16.33
CA PHE A 648 6.39 31.83 16.72
C PHE A 648 6.62 31.03 18.00
N HIS A 649 5.99 31.46 19.09
CA HIS A 649 6.16 30.84 20.40
C HIS A 649 5.03 29.86 20.72
N ALA A 650 5.24 28.57 20.42
CA ALA A 650 4.31 27.48 20.70
C ALA A 650 4.71 26.59 21.89
N ALA A 651 5.90 26.77 22.49
CA ALA A 651 6.37 26.00 23.64
C ALA A 651 5.57 26.34 24.91
N ALA A 652 4.80 25.37 25.42
CA ALA A 652 4.06 25.49 26.68
C ALA A 652 3.53 24.12 27.12
N HIS A 653 3.26 23.98 28.42
CA HIS A 653 2.45 22.89 28.95
C HIS A 653 0.97 23.17 28.71
N LYS A 654 0.24 22.18 28.19
CA LYS A 654 -1.15 22.34 27.72
C LYS A 654 -2.20 21.46 28.40
N HIS A 655 -1.81 20.49 29.23
CA HIS A 655 -2.74 19.53 29.83
C HIS A 655 -3.29 20.06 31.16
N LEU A 656 -4.53 20.53 31.17
CA LEU A 656 -5.19 21.14 32.33
C LEU A 656 -5.10 20.26 33.60
N PRO A 657 -5.49 18.97 33.59
CA PRO A 657 -5.45 18.16 34.82
C PRO A 657 -4.05 18.04 35.43
N LEU A 658 -3.02 17.94 34.58
CA LEU A 658 -1.62 17.84 35.03
C LEU A 658 -1.14 19.16 35.62
N LEU A 659 -1.56 20.30 35.07
CA LEU A 659 -1.20 21.61 35.62
C LEU A 659 -1.98 21.97 36.89
N GLU A 660 -3.14 21.37 37.12
CA GLU A 660 -3.79 21.46 38.43
C GLU A 660 -3.01 20.68 39.50
N LEU A 661 -2.46 19.50 39.15
CA LEU A 661 -1.61 18.73 40.07
C LEU A 661 -0.21 19.35 40.25
N HIS A 662 0.33 19.95 39.19
CA HIS A 662 1.70 20.49 39.14
C HIS A 662 1.72 21.96 38.70
N PRO A 663 1.12 22.89 39.46
CA PRO A 663 0.99 24.29 39.06
C PRO A 663 2.32 25.01 38.89
N CYS A 664 3.33 24.62 39.66
CA CYS A 664 4.70 25.14 39.58
C CYS A 664 5.30 24.95 38.17
N GLU A 665 5.02 23.80 37.52
CA GLU A 665 5.53 23.52 36.17
C GLU A 665 4.87 24.38 35.09
N GLY A 666 3.58 24.70 35.29
CA GLY A 666 2.85 25.66 34.47
C GLY A 666 3.47 27.06 34.54
N VAL A 667 3.83 27.52 35.74
CA VAL A 667 4.51 28.81 35.92
C VAL A 667 5.89 28.83 35.26
N LYS A 668 6.74 27.82 35.52
CA LYS A 668 8.11 27.76 34.97
C LYS A 668 8.10 27.77 33.44
N SER A 669 7.22 26.97 32.82
CA SER A 669 7.15 26.87 31.36
C SER A 669 6.37 28.04 30.74
N ASN A 670 5.09 28.16 31.06
CA ASN A 670 4.17 29.04 30.34
C ASN A 670 4.40 30.51 30.68
N VAL A 671 4.85 30.84 31.90
CA VAL A 671 5.03 32.22 32.35
C VAL A 671 6.51 32.64 32.25
N ARG A 672 7.40 31.98 33.00
CA ARG A 672 8.83 32.35 33.04
C ARG A 672 9.53 32.09 31.70
N GLY A 673 9.20 30.98 31.02
CA GLY A 673 9.70 30.68 29.68
C GLY A 673 9.28 31.72 28.64
N THR A 674 8.02 32.17 28.67
CA THR A 674 7.54 33.27 27.81
C THR A 674 8.31 34.57 28.10
N GLU A 675 8.48 34.94 29.36
CA GLU A 675 9.25 36.14 29.75
C GLU A 675 10.69 36.09 29.22
N ASN A 676 11.34 34.93 29.30
CA ASN A 676 12.69 34.75 28.76
C ASN A 676 12.76 35.01 27.25
N LEU A 677 11.83 34.44 26.50
CA LEU A 677 11.79 34.59 25.04
C LEU A 677 11.44 36.02 24.63
N VAL A 678 10.45 36.64 25.28
CA VAL A 678 10.02 38.02 25.01
C VAL A 678 11.16 39.01 25.26
N ARG A 679 11.87 38.88 26.40
CA ARG A 679 13.04 39.70 26.72
C ARG A 679 14.16 39.52 25.69
N ALA A 680 14.46 38.27 25.33
CA ALA A 680 15.50 37.97 24.35
C ALA A 680 15.14 38.47 22.93
N ALA A 681 13.86 38.39 22.55
CA ALA A 681 13.34 38.88 21.29
C ALA A 681 13.45 40.41 21.18
N ALA A 682 13.09 41.14 22.25
CA ALA A 682 13.24 42.59 22.33
C ALA A 682 14.72 43.01 22.23
N ALA A 683 15.61 42.34 22.99
CA ALA A 683 17.04 42.62 22.96
C ALA A 683 17.69 42.31 21.60
N ALA A 684 17.18 41.32 20.87
CA ALA A 684 17.65 40.97 19.53
C ALA A 684 17.07 41.86 18.42
N GLY A 685 16.08 42.71 18.71
CA GLY A 685 15.37 43.50 17.69
C GLY A 685 14.56 42.62 16.73
N THR A 686 13.89 41.59 17.27
CA THR A 686 13.01 40.71 16.49
C THR A 686 11.87 41.53 15.89
N ALA A 687 11.63 41.45 14.58
CA ALA A 687 10.59 42.28 13.96
C ALA A 687 9.18 41.87 14.40
N ARG A 688 8.92 40.56 14.54
CA ARG A 688 7.62 40.04 14.96
C ARG A 688 7.74 38.86 15.93
N PHE A 689 6.98 38.92 17.01
CA PHE A 689 6.86 37.85 18.00
C PHE A 689 5.38 37.51 18.20
N VAL A 690 5.03 36.24 17.99
CA VAL A 690 3.66 35.75 18.09
C VAL A 690 3.58 34.66 19.14
N LEU A 691 2.86 34.92 20.24
CA LEU A 691 2.56 33.94 21.28
C LEU A 691 1.33 33.10 20.88
N ILE A 692 1.45 31.77 20.99
CA ILE A 692 0.30 30.87 20.89
C ILE A 692 -0.33 30.65 22.27
N SER A 693 -1.58 31.08 22.40
CA SER A 693 -2.39 31.01 23.62
C SER A 693 -3.65 30.17 23.39
N THR A 694 -4.56 30.16 24.36
CA THR A 694 -5.75 29.30 24.40
C THR A 694 -6.97 30.10 24.88
N ASP A 695 -8.16 29.68 24.43
CA ASP A 695 -9.46 30.14 24.94
C ASP A 695 -9.56 30.17 26.48
N LYS A 696 -8.91 29.24 27.19
CA LYS A 696 -8.89 29.18 28.67
C LYS A 696 -8.28 30.41 29.34
N ALA A 697 -7.56 31.27 28.59
CA ALA A 697 -7.03 32.53 29.10
C ALA A 697 -8.09 33.65 29.19
N ALA A 698 -9.22 33.52 28.48
CA ALA A 698 -10.26 34.54 28.40
C ALA A 698 -10.97 34.77 29.75
N ASP A 699 -11.19 33.73 30.56
CA ASP A 699 -11.60 33.87 31.97
C ASP A 699 -10.91 32.75 32.78
N PRO A 700 -9.72 33.03 33.36
CA PRO A 700 -8.83 31.97 33.83
C PRO A 700 -9.27 31.38 35.17
N VAL A 701 -10.06 30.30 35.15
CA VAL A 701 -10.46 29.54 36.37
C VAL A 701 -9.55 28.35 36.70
N SER A 702 -8.69 27.96 35.75
CA SER A 702 -7.70 26.89 35.90
C SER A 702 -6.28 27.44 35.90
N VAL A 703 -5.33 26.66 36.42
CA VAL A 703 -3.90 27.00 36.40
C VAL A 703 -3.38 27.15 34.96
N LEU A 704 -3.87 26.32 34.03
CA LEU A 704 -3.54 26.47 32.60
C LEU A 704 -4.01 27.83 32.07
N GLY A 705 -5.28 28.18 32.31
CA GLY A 705 -5.83 29.47 31.91
C GLY A 705 -5.08 30.64 32.53
N ALA A 706 -4.79 30.56 33.83
CA ALA A 706 -4.08 31.59 34.58
C ALA A 706 -2.66 31.82 34.06
N THR A 707 -1.90 30.74 33.86
CA THR A 707 -0.53 30.85 33.35
C THR A 707 -0.48 31.37 31.91
N LYS A 708 -1.45 31.00 31.06
CA LYS A 708 -1.56 31.54 29.69
C LYS A 708 -2.02 32.99 29.65
N ARG A 709 -2.93 33.41 30.54
CA ARG A 709 -3.29 34.83 30.69
C ARG A 709 -2.10 35.67 31.14
N LEU A 710 -1.29 35.19 32.09
CA LEU A 710 -0.05 35.88 32.48
C LEU A 710 0.94 35.97 31.31
N ALA A 711 1.06 34.93 30.49
CA ALA A 711 1.91 34.96 29.29
C ALA A 711 1.47 36.05 28.30
N GLU A 712 0.16 36.21 28.09
CA GLU A 712 -0.38 37.29 27.25
C GLU A 712 -0.11 38.68 27.85
N LEU A 713 -0.25 38.83 29.17
CA LEU A 713 0.05 40.09 29.87
C LEU A 713 1.54 40.45 29.77
N ILE A 714 2.44 39.47 29.81
CA ILE A 714 3.88 39.67 29.58
C ILE A 714 4.15 40.15 28.16
N VAL A 715 3.55 39.52 27.14
CA VAL A 715 3.69 39.93 25.72
C VAL A 715 3.13 41.34 25.51
N HIS A 716 1.98 41.64 26.09
CA HIS A 716 1.34 42.95 26.01
C HIS A 716 2.18 44.04 26.72
N GLN A 717 2.74 43.74 27.89
CA GLN A 717 3.64 44.66 28.58
C GLN A 717 4.90 44.90 27.76
N ALA A 718 5.49 43.85 27.18
CA ALA A 718 6.67 43.98 26.34
C ALA A 718 6.42 44.81 25.07
N GLN A 719 5.20 44.81 24.50
CA GLN A 719 4.86 45.72 23.41
C GLN A 719 4.98 47.19 23.82
N ARG A 720 4.61 47.55 25.05
CA ARG A 720 4.70 48.94 25.54
C ARG A 720 6.15 49.39 25.67
N ASP A 721 7.02 48.46 26.07
CA ASP A 721 8.45 48.69 26.28
C ASP A 721 9.29 48.34 25.03
N ALA A 722 8.65 47.99 23.91
CA ALA A 722 9.31 47.46 22.72
C ALA A 722 10.13 48.53 21.98
N PRO A 723 11.33 48.19 21.48
CA PRO A 723 12.06 49.06 20.55
C PRO A 723 11.24 49.33 19.27
N PRO A 724 11.42 50.49 18.62
CA PRO A 724 10.77 50.78 17.34
C PRO A 724 10.99 49.67 16.32
N GLY A 725 9.90 49.16 15.73
CA GLY A 725 9.92 48.10 14.72
C GLY A 725 9.78 46.66 15.24
N THR A 726 9.74 46.45 16.57
CA THR A 726 9.39 45.15 17.17
C THR A 726 7.89 45.10 17.47
N VAL A 727 7.22 44.07 16.95
CA VAL A 727 5.77 43.83 17.15
C VAL A 727 5.56 42.55 17.95
N PHE A 728 4.88 42.66 19.08
CA PHE A 728 4.46 41.56 19.94
C PHE A 728 2.96 41.38 19.84
N SER A 729 2.50 40.16 19.58
CA SER A 729 1.08 39.81 19.55
C SER A 729 0.84 38.42 20.14
N ALA A 730 -0.40 38.14 20.51
CA ALA A 730 -0.83 36.80 20.92
C ALA A 730 -2.00 36.32 20.06
N VAL A 731 -2.14 35.00 19.91
CA VAL A 731 -3.26 34.38 19.21
C VAL A 731 -3.91 33.35 20.13
N ARG A 732 -5.20 33.49 20.41
CA ARG A 732 -6.04 32.55 21.15
C ARG A 732 -6.90 31.74 20.22
N PHE A 733 -6.95 30.44 20.48
CA PHE A 733 -7.94 29.54 19.90
C PHE A 733 -8.24 28.39 20.85
N GLY A 734 -9.26 27.61 20.50
CA GLY A 734 -9.77 26.52 21.32
C GLY A 734 -9.00 25.22 21.12
N ASN A 735 -9.72 24.11 21.16
CA ASN A 735 -9.13 22.80 20.99
C ASN A 735 -8.83 22.55 19.52
N VAL A 736 -7.72 21.86 19.28
CA VAL A 736 -7.28 21.52 17.94
C VAL A 736 -7.34 20.01 17.76
N LEU A 737 -8.15 19.58 16.80
CA LEU A 737 -8.32 18.16 16.45
C LEU A 737 -7.07 17.64 15.76
N GLY A 738 -6.73 16.37 15.97
CA GLY A 738 -5.49 15.78 15.42
C GLY A 738 -4.22 16.15 16.19
N SER A 739 -4.32 16.89 17.30
CA SER A 739 -3.15 17.14 18.16
C SER A 739 -2.86 15.95 19.09
N ARG A 740 -1.58 15.74 19.43
CA ARG A 740 -1.16 14.66 20.35
C ARG A 740 -1.83 14.80 21.72
N GLY A 741 -2.38 13.68 22.23
CA GLY A 741 -3.10 13.64 23.50
C GLY A 741 -4.40 14.45 23.52
N SER A 742 -5.00 14.67 22.34
CA SER A 742 -6.30 15.33 22.21
C SER A 742 -7.46 14.36 22.51
N LEU A 743 -8.65 14.92 22.73
CA LEU A 743 -9.87 14.18 23.01
C LEU A 743 -10.08 13.00 22.03
N LEU A 744 -9.92 13.22 20.72
CA LEU A 744 -10.17 12.18 19.73
C LEU A 744 -9.20 11.00 19.84
N SER A 745 -7.92 11.25 20.16
CA SER A 745 -6.95 10.17 20.38
C SER A 745 -7.29 9.30 21.59
N VAL A 746 -7.83 9.91 22.65
CA VAL A 746 -8.29 9.17 23.84
C VAL A 746 -9.56 8.38 23.54
N VAL A 747 -10.50 8.98 22.81
CA VAL A 747 -11.76 8.33 22.40
C VAL A 747 -11.46 7.13 21.50
N ALA A 748 -10.56 7.27 20.52
CA ALA A 748 -10.17 6.18 19.64
C ALA A 748 -9.52 5.02 20.38
N GLN A 749 -8.61 5.33 21.32
CA GLN A 749 -8.00 4.31 22.16
C GLN A 749 -9.04 3.58 23.01
N GLN A 750 -10.00 4.31 23.60
CA GLN A 750 -11.08 3.73 24.40
C GLN A 750 -12.01 2.83 23.55
N LEU A 751 -12.34 3.27 22.33
CA LEU A 751 -13.15 2.50 21.37
C LEU A 751 -12.42 1.26 20.86
N GLY A 752 -11.15 1.38 20.48
CA GLY A 752 -10.32 0.26 20.00
C GLY A 752 -10.07 -0.79 21.09
N ALA A 753 -9.96 -0.37 22.35
CA ALA A 753 -9.87 -1.26 23.50
C ALA A 753 -11.20 -1.88 23.94
N GLY A 754 -12.33 -1.48 23.34
CA GLY A 754 -13.67 -1.95 23.72
C GLY A 754 -14.12 -1.49 25.12
N THR A 755 -13.58 -0.38 25.62
CA THR A 755 -13.92 0.21 26.93
C THR A 755 -14.90 1.38 26.80
N PRO A 756 -15.74 1.67 27.81
CA PRO A 756 -16.65 2.82 27.77
C PRO A 756 -15.91 4.15 27.57
N VAL A 757 -16.41 4.99 26.66
CA VAL A 757 -15.81 6.29 26.38
C VAL A 757 -16.16 7.26 27.51
N THR A 758 -15.14 7.89 28.10
CA THR A 758 -15.36 8.78 29.24
C THR A 758 -15.60 10.22 28.79
N VAL A 759 -16.73 10.81 29.17
CA VAL A 759 -17.05 12.25 28.97
C VAL A 759 -17.22 12.92 30.34
N THR A 760 -16.83 14.19 30.48
CA THR A 760 -16.88 14.87 31.78
C THR A 760 -18.30 15.26 32.17
N HIS A 761 -19.08 15.83 31.24
CA HIS A 761 -20.48 16.20 31.48
C HIS A 761 -21.29 16.12 30.18
N PRO A 762 -22.58 15.71 30.21
CA PRO A 762 -23.43 15.62 29.01
C PRO A 762 -23.56 16.95 28.25
N ASP A 763 -23.63 18.06 28.99
CA ASP A 763 -23.76 19.41 28.42
C ASP A 763 -22.43 20.13 28.17
N ALA A 764 -21.28 19.45 28.31
CA ALA A 764 -19.98 20.11 28.10
C ALA A 764 -19.77 20.47 26.63
N THR A 765 -19.46 21.74 26.36
CA THR A 765 -19.16 22.24 25.00
C THR A 765 -17.75 22.80 24.88
N ARG A 766 -17.15 22.66 23.70
CA ARG A 766 -15.78 23.09 23.39
C ARG A 766 -15.72 23.66 21.97
N PHE A 767 -14.83 24.62 21.75
CA PHE A 767 -14.53 25.10 20.39
C PHE A 767 -13.47 24.20 19.75
N PHE A 768 -13.65 23.88 18.46
CA PHE A 768 -12.76 23.03 17.70
C PHE A 768 -12.38 23.64 16.34
N MET A 769 -11.17 23.33 15.91
CA MET A 769 -10.65 23.56 14.56
C MET A 769 -9.55 22.54 14.22
N THR A 770 -9.14 22.46 12.95
CA THR A 770 -8.01 21.60 12.52
C THR A 770 -6.67 22.28 12.82
N VAL A 771 -5.58 21.49 12.84
CA VAL A 771 -4.22 22.01 13.07
C VAL A 771 -3.83 22.96 11.94
N GLU A 772 -4.17 22.59 10.70
CA GLU A 772 -3.90 23.31 9.47
C GLU A 772 -4.65 24.65 9.43
N GLU A 773 -5.94 24.64 9.78
CA GLU A 773 -6.78 25.84 9.87
C GLU A 773 -6.27 26.80 10.96
N ALA A 774 -5.91 26.27 12.14
CA ALA A 774 -5.34 27.06 13.23
C ALA A 774 -4.02 27.73 12.83
N VAL A 775 -3.10 26.98 12.24
CA VAL A 775 -1.79 27.52 11.84
C VAL A 775 -1.94 28.52 10.71
N GLY A 776 -2.76 28.26 9.70
CA GLY A 776 -3.00 29.21 8.62
C GLY A 776 -3.50 30.56 9.14
N LEU A 777 -4.45 30.54 10.07
CA LEU A 777 -4.97 31.75 10.73
C LEU A 777 -3.95 32.43 11.66
N VAL A 778 -3.06 31.69 12.31
CA VAL A 778 -1.94 32.24 13.08
C VAL A 778 -0.98 33.02 12.17
N LEU A 779 -0.69 32.50 10.97
CA LEU A 779 0.18 33.18 10.00
C LEU A 779 -0.47 34.45 9.45
N GLU A 780 -1.79 34.45 9.24
CA GLU A 780 -2.56 35.67 8.93
C GLU A 780 -2.54 36.68 10.08
N ALA A 781 -2.75 36.23 11.32
CA ALA A 781 -2.68 37.09 12.50
C ALA A 781 -1.31 37.76 12.64
N ALA A 782 -0.22 37.01 12.40
CA ALA A 782 1.15 37.53 12.41
C ALA A 782 1.38 38.63 11.37
N ARG A 783 0.74 38.52 10.19
CA ARG A 783 0.80 39.54 9.14
C ARG A 783 0.05 40.82 9.54
N MET A 784 -1.11 40.67 10.18
CA MET A 784 -1.98 41.79 10.55
C MET A 784 -1.54 42.54 11.81
N ALA A 785 -0.75 41.90 12.67
CA ALA A 785 -0.27 42.46 13.93
C ALA A 785 0.42 43.81 13.74
N ARG A 786 -0.02 44.81 14.51
CA ARG A 786 0.58 46.16 14.58
C ARG A 786 1.20 46.44 15.95
N GLY A 787 0.90 45.62 16.95
CA GLY A 787 1.48 45.63 18.28
C GLY A 787 0.43 45.55 19.38
N GLY A 788 0.58 44.58 20.28
CA GLY A 788 -0.18 44.44 21.52
C GLY A 788 -1.53 43.75 21.34
N GLU A 789 -1.89 43.33 20.13
CA GLU A 789 -3.16 42.66 19.89
C GLU A 789 -3.16 41.23 20.45
N VAL A 790 -4.31 40.86 21.00
CA VAL A 790 -4.66 39.46 21.25
C VAL A 790 -5.71 39.07 20.22
N PHE A 791 -5.27 38.33 19.19
CA PHE A 791 -6.15 37.82 18.16
C PHE A 791 -6.90 36.60 18.66
N VAL A 792 -8.19 36.50 18.34
CA VAL A 792 -9.05 35.36 18.68
C VAL A 792 -9.56 34.78 17.38
N LEU A 793 -9.30 33.49 17.17
CA LEU A 793 -9.72 32.80 15.95
C LEU A 793 -11.19 32.40 16.05
N ASP A 794 -11.97 32.72 15.02
CA ASP A 794 -13.37 32.35 14.95
C ASP A 794 -13.53 30.87 14.55
N MET A 795 -14.09 30.08 15.46
CA MET A 795 -14.33 28.66 15.31
C MET A 795 -15.83 28.33 15.14
N SER A 796 -16.64 29.23 14.57
CA SER A 796 -18.04 28.98 14.13
C SER A 796 -19.00 28.42 15.17
N GLY A 797 -18.69 28.56 16.46
CA GLY A 797 -19.54 28.14 17.58
C GLY A 797 -19.01 26.92 18.36
N PRO A 798 -19.49 26.72 19.61
CA PRO A 798 -19.06 25.62 20.45
C PRO A 798 -19.80 24.31 20.07
N VAL A 799 -19.08 23.18 20.16
CA VAL A 799 -19.59 21.83 19.86
C VAL A 799 -19.72 21.03 21.15
N ARG A 800 -20.82 20.28 21.34
CA ARG A 800 -20.98 19.38 22.48
C ARG A 800 -20.04 18.19 22.36
N ILE A 801 -19.32 17.87 23.44
CA ILE A 801 -18.37 16.75 23.47
C ILE A 801 -19.07 15.42 23.20
N VAL A 802 -20.28 15.21 23.74
CA VAL A 802 -21.08 14.00 23.51
C VAL A 802 -21.42 13.80 22.04
N ASP A 803 -21.80 14.88 21.34
CA ASP A 803 -22.15 14.79 19.92
C ASP A 803 -20.91 14.46 19.09
N LEU A 804 -19.77 15.07 19.41
CA LEU A 804 -18.49 14.78 18.79
C LEU A 804 -18.08 13.32 18.98
N VAL A 805 -18.22 12.75 20.19
CA VAL A 805 -17.91 11.34 20.49
C VAL A 805 -18.82 10.40 19.71
N ARG A 806 -20.12 10.70 19.63
CA ARG A 806 -21.09 9.89 18.88
C ARG A 806 -20.84 9.94 17.38
N GLU A 807 -20.49 11.10 16.84
CA GLU A 807 -20.13 11.28 15.44
C GLU A 807 -18.84 10.53 15.11
N PHE A 808 -17.85 10.62 16.00
CA PHE A 808 -16.61 9.87 15.92
C PHE A 808 -16.88 8.35 15.91
N ALA A 809 -17.63 7.84 16.87
CA ALA A 809 -17.99 6.42 16.94
C ALA A 809 -18.71 5.94 15.67
N ARG A 810 -19.65 6.74 15.15
CA ARG A 810 -20.35 6.46 13.87
C ARG A 810 -19.38 6.41 12.69
N SER A 811 -18.44 7.35 12.59
CA SER A 811 -17.45 7.36 11.51
C SER A 811 -16.52 6.14 11.52
N VAL A 812 -16.24 5.57 12.70
CA VAL A 812 -15.45 4.33 12.85
C VAL A 812 -16.31 3.06 12.89
N HIS A 813 -17.60 3.17 12.53
CA HIS A 813 -18.56 2.07 12.40
C HIS A 813 -18.90 1.37 13.72
N VAL A 814 -18.90 2.12 14.83
CA VAL A 814 -19.38 1.68 16.15
C VAL A 814 -20.71 2.40 16.44
N PRO A 815 -21.87 1.79 16.13
CA PRO A 815 -23.17 2.46 16.21
C PRO A 815 -23.65 2.70 17.64
N ASP A 816 -23.25 1.85 18.60
CA ASP A 816 -23.67 1.90 20.01
C ASP A 816 -22.46 2.16 20.92
N VAL A 817 -22.02 3.43 20.99
CA VAL A 817 -20.96 3.82 21.93
C VAL A 817 -21.50 3.97 23.35
N ASP A 818 -20.95 3.19 24.27
CA ASP A 818 -21.17 3.39 25.70
C ASP A 818 -20.39 4.62 26.19
N ILE A 819 -21.10 5.58 26.79
CA ILE A 819 -20.52 6.82 27.30
C ILE A 819 -20.70 6.90 28.81
N ARG A 820 -19.58 6.88 29.54
CA ARG A 820 -19.55 7.04 30.99
C ARG A 820 -19.26 8.49 31.38
N TYR A 821 -20.16 9.10 32.15
CA TYR A 821 -19.95 10.46 32.66
C TYR A 821 -19.10 10.46 33.93
N THR A 822 -18.02 11.24 33.91
CA THR A 822 -17.01 11.28 34.99
C THR A 822 -17.15 12.47 35.94
N GLY A 823 -18.01 13.43 35.62
CA GLY A 823 -18.09 14.72 36.32
C GLY A 823 -17.01 15.71 35.84
N LEU A 824 -17.22 17.00 36.13
CA LEU A 824 -16.24 18.03 35.85
C LEU A 824 -15.04 17.90 36.80
N ARG A 825 -13.83 17.97 36.23
CA ARG A 825 -12.59 17.91 37.00
C ARG A 825 -12.27 19.28 37.63
N PRO A 826 -11.43 19.35 38.68
CA PRO A 826 -11.01 20.63 39.24
C PRO A 826 -10.48 21.58 38.16
N GLY A 827 -10.96 22.83 38.16
CA GLY A 827 -10.56 23.85 37.17
C GLY A 827 -11.19 23.71 35.78
N GLU A 828 -11.97 22.66 35.51
CA GLU A 828 -12.65 22.47 34.23
C GLU A 828 -13.97 23.25 34.18
N LYS A 829 -14.19 24.00 33.08
CA LYS A 829 -15.46 24.69 32.84
C LYS A 829 -16.45 23.75 32.15
N LEU A 830 -17.74 23.96 32.41
CA LEU A 830 -18.80 23.32 31.64
C LEU A 830 -18.72 23.76 30.17
N ASN A 831 -18.67 25.07 29.93
CA ASN A 831 -18.57 25.68 28.61
C ASN A 831 -17.41 26.68 28.57
N GLU A 832 -16.59 26.62 27.53
CA GLU A 832 -15.50 27.59 27.32
C GLU A 832 -16.03 28.89 26.70
N THR A 833 -15.28 29.99 26.88
CA THR A 833 -15.58 31.31 26.33
C THR A 833 -14.38 31.78 25.51
N LEU A 834 -14.63 32.43 24.35
CA LEU A 834 -13.54 32.96 23.49
C LEU A 834 -13.06 34.34 23.92
N PHE A 835 -13.92 35.10 24.59
CA PHE A 835 -13.66 36.44 25.12
C PHE A 835 -14.00 36.48 26.59
N SER A 836 -13.21 37.24 27.36
CA SER A 836 -13.56 37.53 28.74
C SER A 836 -14.87 38.31 28.81
N ALA A 837 -15.60 38.18 29.92
CA ALA A 837 -16.70 39.10 30.23
C ALA A 837 -16.28 40.59 30.26
N GLN A 838 -14.98 40.86 30.43
CA GLN A 838 -14.41 42.21 30.48
C GLN A 838 -13.77 42.67 29.17
N GLU A 839 -13.72 41.82 28.13
CA GLU A 839 -13.10 42.13 26.84
C GLU A 839 -14.15 42.53 25.79
N ASN A 840 -13.86 43.60 25.04
CA ASN A 840 -14.59 43.91 23.81
C ASN A 840 -13.91 43.22 22.63
N HIS A 841 -14.68 42.87 21.60
CA HIS A 841 -14.15 42.29 20.36
C HIS A 841 -14.35 43.23 19.17
N ALA A 842 -13.35 43.30 18.31
CA ALA A 842 -13.39 44.06 17.06
C ALA A 842 -13.07 43.13 15.88
N HIS A 843 -13.71 43.38 14.74
CA HIS A 843 -13.37 42.67 13.50
C HIS A 843 -12.02 43.13 12.96
N THR A 844 -11.22 42.19 12.46
CA THR A 844 -9.98 42.50 11.73
C THR A 844 -10.23 42.51 10.23
N THR A 845 -9.19 42.77 9.43
CA THR A 845 -9.26 42.65 7.97
C THR A 845 -9.50 41.22 7.50
N HIS A 846 -9.27 40.22 8.35
CA HIS A 846 -9.57 38.82 8.05
C HIS A 846 -10.90 38.42 8.72
N PRO A 847 -11.87 37.86 7.97
CA PRO A 847 -13.23 37.65 8.47
C PRO A 847 -13.32 36.67 9.67
N ARG A 848 -12.35 35.76 9.79
CA ARG A 848 -12.29 34.75 10.88
C ARG A 848 -11.27 35.05 11.97
N ILE A 849 -10.76 36.27 12.02
CA ILE A 849 -9.84 36.70 13.07
C ILE A 849 -10.45 37.95 13.70
N LEU A 850 -10.70 37.86 15.00
CA LEU A 850 -11.19 38.96 15.82
C LEU A 850 -10.03 39.49 16.67
N ALA A 851 -10.06 40.75 17.06
CA ALA A 851 -9.13 41.32 18.03
C ALA A 851 -9.84 41.51 19.37
N ALA A 852 -9.31 40.90 20.42
CA ALA A 852 -9.75 41.16 21.79
C ALA A 852 -9.09 42.45 22.30
N THR A 853 -9.92 43.34 22.85
CA THR A 853 -9.51 44.61 23.45
C THR A 853 -10.00 44.65 24.89
N ALA A 854 -9.08 44.70 25.84
CA ALA A 854 -9.40 44.85 27.25
C ALA A 854 -9.33 46.35 27.65
N PRO A 855 -10.17 46.82 28.58
CA PRO A 855 -9.90 48.05 29.33
C PRO A 855 -8.52 47.96 29.96
N GLN A 856 -7.76 49.07 30.01
CA GLN A 856 -6.40 49.08 30.56
C GLN A 856 -6.33 48.46 31.96
N GLU A 857 -5.94 47.19 32.05
CA GLU A 857 -5.56 46.56 33.31
C GLU A 857 -4.26 47.22 33.80
N ARG A 858 -4.28 47.73 35.03
CA ARG A 858 -3.16 48.44 35.65
C ARG A 858 -1.95 47.49 35.73
N SER A 859 -0.87 47.81 35.01
CA SER A 859 0.35 46.96 34.95
C SER A 859 1.22 46.99 36.20
N ALA A 860 0.85 47.80 37.22
CA ALA A 860 1.67 48.05 38.39
C ALA A 860 1.90 46.82 39.28
N ASP A 861 1.03 45.78 39.21
CA ASP A 861 1.12 44.59 40.08
C ASP A 861 1.89 43.41 39.45
N LEU A 862 2.03 43.37 38.11
CA LEU A 862 2.74 42.27 37.42
C LEU A 862 4.25 42.27 37.72
N ALA A 863 4.92 43.41 37.63
CA ALA A 863 6.37 43.51 37.83
C ALA A 863 6.79 43.16 39.27
N GLN A 864 5.90 43.38 40.25
CA GLN A 864 6.14 43.05 41.65
C GLN A 864 5.71 41.61 41.99
N GLY A 865 4.65 41.10 41.34
CA GLY A 865 4.11 39.77 41.60
C GLY A 865 4.84 38.61 40.90
N LEU A 866 5.39 38.83 39.69
CA LEU A 866 6.09 37.78 38.93
C LEU A 866 7.32 37.21 39.67
N PRO A 867 8.22 38.01 40.28
CA PRO A 867 9.34 37.46 41.06
C PRO A 867 8.89 36.55 42.20
N ALA A 868 7.82 36.91 42.92
CA ALA A 868 7.25 36.08 43.98
C ALA A 868 6.66 34.78 43.41
N LEU A 869 5.95 34.86 42.27
CA LEU A 869 5.41 33.70 41.58
C LEU A 869 6.51 32.73 41.13
N TYR A 870 7.61 33.25 40.58
CA TYR A 870 8.76 32.45 40.16
C TYR A 870 9.46 31.82 41.36
N ALA A 871 9.67 32.57 42.45
CA ALA A 871 10.24 32.02 43.68
C ALA A 871 9.39 30.87 44.22
N ALA A 872 8.08 31.03 44.30
CA ALA A 872 7.17 29.98 44.74
C ALA A 872 7.26 28.72 43.85
N ALA A 873 7.29 28.92 42.52
CA ALA A 873 7.40 27.81 41.57
C ALA A 873 8.75 27.08 41.66
N GLU A 874 9.87 27.79 41.85
CA GLU A 874 11.20 27.16 42.02
C GLU A 874 11.32 26.34 43.30
N HIS A 875 10.66 26.77 44.38
CA HIS A 875 10.57 25.99 45.62
C HIS A 875 9.50 24.88 45.56
N ASN A 876 8.83 24.71 44.42
CA ASN A 876 7.72 23.78 44.21
C ASN A 876 6.55 23.96 45.20
N ASP A 877 6.31 25.19 45.66
CA ASP A 877 5.20 25.52 46.56
C ASP A 877 3.91 25.78 45.79
N SER A 878 3.15 24.71 45.55
CA SER A 878 1.88 24.76 44.80
C SER A 878 0.82 25.64 45.47
N ALA A 879 0.80 25.72 46.80
CA ALA A 879 -0.18 26.51 47.54
C ALA A 879 0.12 28.00 47.39
N GLU A 880 1.40 28.37 47.54
CA GLU A 880 1.86 29.74 47.33
C GLU A 880 1.70 30.17 45.87
N VAL A 881 2.00 29.30 44.90
CA VAL A 881 1.74 29.58 43.47
C VAL A 881 0.27 29.94 43.26
N ARG A 882 -0.67 29.14 43.77
CA ARG A 882 -2.11 29.43 43.63
C ARG A 882 -2.49 30.75 44.31
N ARG A 883 -1.97 31.01 45.51
CA ARG A 883 -2.22 32.28 46.22
C ARG A 883 -1.72 33.49 45.44
N VAL A 884 -0.53 33.39 44.85
CA VAL A 884 0.04 34.47 44.03
C VAL A 884 -0.72 34.62 42.71
N LEU A 885 -1.17 33.53 42.08
CA LEU A 885 -2.04 33.58 40.90
C LEU A 885 -3.37 34.27 41.20
N THR A 886 -4.04 33.96 42.32
CA THR A 886 -5.29 34.62 42.74
C THR A 886 -5.10 36.13 42.94
N ARG A 887 -3.94 36.54 43.48
CA ARG A 887 -3.62 37.97 43.63
C ARG A 887 -3.37 38.66 42.28
N LEU A 888 -2.64 38.01 41.38
CA LEU A 888 -2.26 38.57 40.08
C LEU A 888 -3.43 38.58 39.08
N LEU A 889 -4.39 37.68 39.23
CA LEU A 889 -5.52 37.51 38.31
C LEU A 889 -6.84 37.51 39.09
N PRO A 890 -7.58 38.64 39.11
CA PRO A 890 -8.83 38.78 39.85
C PRO A 890 -9.94 37.76 39.51
N GLY A 891 -9.85 37.09 38.34
CA GLY A 891 -10.78 36.04 37.90
C GLY A 891 -10.37 34.61 38.28
N PHE A 892 -9.20 34.39 38.88
CA PHE A 892 -8.72 33.06 39.28
C PHE A 892 -9.20 32.71 40.70
N PRO A 893 -9.88 31.58 40.90
CA PRO A 893 -10.50 31.26 42.19
C PRO A 893 -9.46 31.08 43.31
N PRO A 894 -9.80 31.46 44.56
CA PRO A 894 -8.93 31.19 45.71
C PRO A 894 -8.80 29.67 45.93
N PRO A 895 -7.67 29.20 46.49
CA PRO A 895 -7.44 27.78 46.74
C PRO A 895 -8.52 27.20 47.67
N ALA A 896 -9.17 26.11 47.25
CA ALA A 896 -10.12 25.37 48.08
C ALA A 896 -9.39 24.62 49.21
N PRO A 897 -10.03 24.41 50.39
CA PRO A 897 -9.45 23.61 51.46
C PRO A 897 -9.20 22.17 51.00
N THR A 898 -7.97 21.68 51.19
CA THR A 898 -7.52 20.34 50.76
C THR A 898 -8.34 19.23 51.41
N GLN A 899 -9.11 18.48 50.63
CA GLN A 899 -9.53 17.12 51.03
C GLN A 899 -8.39 16.13 50.75
N PRO A 900 -8.12 15.18 51.66
CA PRO A 900 -7.10 14.15 51.44
C PRO A 900 -7.52 13.28 50.26
N GLN A 901 -6.71 13.23 49.21
CA GLN A 901 -6.92 12.31 48.09
C GLN A 901 -6.68 10.88 48.58
N GLY A 902 -7.74 10.07 48.63
CA GLY A 902 -7.67 8.64 48.89
C GLY A 902 -6.79 7.94 47.85
N GLY A 903 -5.96 7.00 48.32
CA GLY A 903 -5.08 6.20 47.46
C GLY A 903 -5.85 5.40 46.40
N LEU A 904 -5.10 4.97 45.37
CA LEU A 904 -5.52 4.08 44.28
C LEU A 904 -6.39 2.92 44.80
N ALA A 905 -7.70 3.13 44.80
CA ALA A 905 -8.71 2.15 45.09
C ALA A 905 -9.84 2.32 44.08
N ASP A 906 -10.24 1.19 43.53
CA ASP A 906 -11.23 0.98 42.47
C ASP A 906 -12.49 1.86 42.65
N PRO A 907 -12.91 2.67 41.65
CA PRO A 907 -14.11 3.47 41.76
C PRO A 907 -15.32 2.67 41.27
N TYR A 908 -15.90 1.88 42.17
CA TYR A 908 -17.25 1.27 42.21
C TYR A 908 -18.40 2.06 41.50
N PRO A 909 -19.66 1.55 41.44
CA PRO A 909 -20.21 0.19 41.48
C PRO A 909 -21.00 -0.16 40.19
N ASP A 910 -21.47 -1.42 40.08
CA ASP A 910 -22.11 -2.05 38.90
C ASP A 910 -23.48 -1.52 38.47
N ASP A 911 -23.99 -0.45 39.07
CA ASP A 911 -25.34 0.07 38.79
C ASP A 911 -25.28 1.49 38.24
N PHE A 912 -24.92 1.64 36.96
CA PHE A 912 -25.31 2.78 36.11
C PHE A 912 -25.36 2.41 34.63
#